data_AF-A0A066V1H1-F1
#
_entry.id   AF-A0A066V1H1-F1
#
_cell.length_a   1.000
_cell.length_b   1.000
_cell.length_c   1.000
_cell.angle_alpha   90.00
_cell.angle_beta   90.00
_cell.angle_gamma   90.00
#
_symmetry.space_group_name_H-M   'P 1'
#
loop_
_entity.id
_entity.type
_entity.pdbx_description
1 polymer ?
#
loop_
_entity_poly.entity_id
_entity_poly.type
_entity_poly.pdbx_seq_one_letter_code
_entity_poly.pdbx_strand_id
1 'polypeptide(L)'
;MNYINSDNKNGLWELAIKGIEGPILASDYLGLYGSTPDEARTASIKKKIVVYSAEGEDFIQCGYCGLPVRYRARSATSRAAFYHKHIPELDEVDCPFHSDYHGDFAFTEAEMHETQWHFRTKHFIAGTLRESDQIKRDSIQVEKFVFAEKGTSKKWRKPDIYFEDTNGNRFAIELIQGWLDPEIIHAREQFFLGEEINLIWLFSEARSDSIFYYIMYGTALEAHPESFAEFESKVKDIQCNAFVFSQEALDKSQESGEFYFEAHFPEFDFKSTELFLEMSYGCQMVVLSDLILSPERLPYAINTKAALHGKQQELSAAIEEKAQRESQQAVKRIKQLLEQIALRGEQGELALPTLTHLSGEITECFDYVLLGCDERDLLLKVVHQTINREKVRLEERQRKAERIAHAKELRGLRHQIVYVRRVLNQSVTVQELTDLRYHLADVMSDYRNVISSDLSSPIWRRYLNTLLEKIGAQTTSLAKDLPKPVAIWRITNDLLSYPLEKRIQLFEVHSPLGIDMSNQVSAYSVNKSPQETQELKNKLDEIKRRTKVQFLNKNWKALMGNWDPEYSYLETFLQAGDLLCIEEPSELIGHEQDWVEDALNKFVGRLANQVNEYYSAAFERAYARVDKIRLGKLLLFWDWLEHGGFLFGQLVSAEKAVELRKYLSEQNYDESKVK
;
A
#
# COMPACT_ATOMS: atom_id res chain seq x y z
N MET A 1 13.65 -30.63 -64.84
CA MET A 1 12.67 -31.72 -64.60
C MET A 1 13.45 -32.87 -64.00
N ASN A 2 13.40 -33.00 -62.67
CA ASN A 2 14.08 -34.08 -61.96
C ASN A 2 13.30 -35.36 -62.22
N TYR A 3 13.80 -36.21 -63.11
CA TYR A 3 13.34 -37.60 -63.20
C TYR A 3 13.53 -38.22 -61.82
N ILE A 4 12.42 -38.54 -61.16
CA ILE A 4 12.41 -39.32 -59.92
C ILE A 4 13.20 -40.60 -60.19
N ASN A 5 14.30 -40.75 -59.46
CA ASN A 5 15.26 -41.84 -59.61
C ASN A 5 14.53 -43.18 -59.43
N SER A 6 14.89 -44.23 -60.18
CA SER A 6 14.21 -45.54 -60.13
C SER A 6 14.16 -46.16 -58.73
N ASP A 7 15.10 -45.78 -57.85
CA ASP A 7 15.15 -46.19 -56.45
C ASP A 7 13.96 -45.64 -55.65
N ASN A 8 13.49 -44.43 -55.95
CA ASN A 8 12.37 -43.80 -55.26
C ASN A 8 11.05 -44.52 -55.60
N LYS A 9 10.86 -44.96 -56.85
CA LYS A 9 9.62 -45.68 -57.25
C LYS A 9 9.42 -47.00 -56.51
N ASN A 10 10.49 -47.76 -56.26
CA ASN A 10 10.40 -49.05 -55.58
C ASN A 10 9.94 -48.92 -54.11
N GLY A 11 10.14 -47.76 -53.49
CA GLY A 11 9.68 -47.49 -52.13
C GLY A 11 8.16 -47.28 -52.03
N LEU A 12 7.45 -47.08 -53.15
CA LEU A 12 5.99 -46.89 -53.17
C LEU A 12 5.25 -47.97 -53.95
N TRP A 13 5.98 -48.77 -54.72
CA TRP A 13 5.36 -49.72 -55.62
C TRP A 13 5.01 -51.00 -54.87
N GLU A 14 3.74 -51.11 -54.51
CA GLU A 14 3.17 -52.36 -53.98
C GLU A 14 3.14 -53.44 -55.06
N LEU A 15 3.58 -54.64 -54.70
CA LEU A 15 3.59 -55.83 -55.55
C LEU A 15 2.80 -56.95 -54.87
N ALA A 16 1.95 -57.63 -55.62
CA ALA A 16 1.38 -58.91 -55.21
C ALA A 16 2.28 -60.03 -55.76
N ILE A 17 2.85 -60.84 -54.86
CA ILE A 17 3.83 -61.88 -55.23
C ILE A 17 3.32 -63.25 -54.80
N LYS A 18 3.33 -64.21 -55.73
CA LYS A 18 2.91 -65.59 -55.45
C LYS A 18 3.80 -66.21 -54.38
N GLY A 19 3.17 -66.75 -53.33
CA GLY A 19 3.84 -67.34 -52.17
C GLY A 19 4.18 -66.35 -51.06
N ILE A 20 3.84 -65.06 -51.21
CA ILE A 20 3.83 -64.07 -50.13
C ILE A 20 2.37 -63.75 -49.81
N GLU A 21 2.01 -63.78 -48.52
CA GLU A 21 0.65 -63.46 -48.07
C GLU A 21 0.46 -61.94 -48.04
N GLY A 22 -0.33 -61.41 -48.98
CA GLY A 22 -0.61 -59.97 -49.11
C GLY A 22 0.39 -59.20 -49.99
N PRO A 23 0.15 -57.90 -50.20
CA PRO A 23 1.05 -57.04 -50.96
C PRO A 23 2.35 -56.77 -50.19
N ILE A 24 3.44 -56.50 -50.93
CA ILE A 24 4.76 -56.13 -50.40
C ILE A 24 5.35 -54.99 -51.23
N LEU A 25 6.05 -54.03 -50.61
CA LEU A 25 6.78 -53.01 -51.36
C LEU A 25 7.88 -53.64 -52.20
N ALA A 26 8.05 -53.14 -53.42
CA ALA A 26 9.11 -53.55 -54.33
C ALA A 26 10.50 -53.43 -53.68
N SER A 27 10.75 -52.38 -52.89
CA SER A 27 11.98 -52.23 -52.11
C SER A 27 12.19 -53.35 -51.09
N ASP A 28 11.13 -53.75 -50.39
CA ASP A 28 11.21 -54.69 -49.28
C ASP A 28 11.37 -56.13 -49.81
N TYR A 29 10.68 -56.46 -50.91
CA TYR A 29 10.91 -57.71 -51.63
C TYR A 29 12.36 -57.84 -52.13
N LEU A 30 12.95 -56.74 -52.62
CA LEU A 30 14.37 -56.74 -52.99
C LEU A 30 15.30 -56.88 -51.77
N GLY A 31 14.87 -56.38 -50.60
CA GLY A 31 15.55 -56.52 -49.31
C GLY A 31 15.59 -57.96 -48.79
N LEU A 32 14.60 -58.81 -49.11
CA LEU A 32 14.58 -60.23 -48.72
C LEU A 32 15.80 -61.02 -49.23
N TYR A 33 16.45 -60.53 -50.28
CA TYR A 33 17.65 -61.15 -50.85
C TYR A 33 18.94 -60.71 -50.12
N GLY A 34 18.87 -59.81 -49.14
CA GLY A 34 20.01 -59.38 -48.32
C GLY A 34 21.24 -58.97 -49.14
N SER A 35 22.42 -59.43 -48.72
CA SER A 35 23.71 -59.17 -49.39
C SER A 35 23.94 -60.01 -50.65
N THR A 36 22.92 -60.70 -51.18
CA THR A 36 23.06 -61.50 -52.41
C THR A 36 23.47 -60.60 -53.57
N PRO A 37 24.49 -60.97 -54.36
CA PRO A 37 24.89 -60.20 -55.54
C PRO A 37 23.71 -59.95 -56.48
N ASP A 38 23.61 -58.74 -57.04
CA ASP A 38 22.53 -58.29 -57.92
C ASP A 38 22.19 -59.27 -59.05
N GLU A 39 23.22 -59.90 -59.62
CA GLU A 39 23.13 -60.86 -60.71
C GLU A 39 22.41 -62.15 -60.29
N ALA A 40 22.80 -62.70 -59.13
CA ALA A 40 22.18 -63.90 -58.56
C ALA A 40 20.74 -63.64 -58.12
N ARG A 41 20.49 -62.48 -57.50
CA ARG A 41 19.13 -62.01 -57.17
C ARG A 41 18.26 -61.90 -58.41
N THR A 42 18.75 -61.22 -59.45
CA THR A 42 18.03 -61.05 -60.72
C THR A 42 17.73 -62.39 -61.38
N ALA A 43 18.70 -63.30 -61.44
CA ALA A 43 18.52 -64.63 -62.00
C ALA A 43 17.44 -65.43 -61.24
N SER A 44 17.44 -65.34 -59.90
CA SER A 44 16.44 -65.98 -59.05
C SER A 44 15.03 -65.45 -59.31
N ILE A 45 14.86 -64.11 -59.30
CA ILE A 45 13.55 -63.48 -59.57
C ILE A 45 13.05 -63.83 -60.98
N LYS A 46 13.91 -63.71 -62.00
CA LYS A 46 13.55 -64.05 -63.38
C LYS A 46 13.19 -65.52 -63.55
N LYS A 47 13.91 -66.43 -62.88
CA LYS A 47 13.60 -67.87 -62.91
C LYS A 47 12.20 -68.14 -62.36
N LYS A 48 11.83 -67.55 -61.22
CA LYS A 48 10.48 -67.68 -60.66
C LYS A 48 9.41 -67.14 -61.60
N ILE A 49 9.63 -65.96 -62.20
CA ILE A 49 8.71 -65.38 -63.19
C ILE A 49 8.49 -66.33 -64.38
N VAL A 50 9.57 -66.92 -64.92
CA VAL A 50 9.48 -67.85 -66.06
C VAL A 50 8.75 -69.14 -65.71
N VAL A 51 8.99 -69.71 -64.53
CA VAL A 51 8.34 -70.94 -64.07
C VAL A 51 6.82 -70.74 -63.97
N TYR A 52 6.37 -69.72 -63.24
CA TYR A 52 4.94 -69.43 -63.10
C TYR A 52 4.31 -69.04 -64.44
N SER A 53 5.01 -68.26 -65.27
CA SER A 53 4.51 -67.89 -66.60
C SER A 53 4.34 -69.10 -67.53
N ALA A 54 5.12 -70.17 -67.36
CA ALA A 54 4.95 -71.41 -68.11
C ALA A 54 3.73 -72.23 -67.64
N GLU A 55 3.30 -72.02 -66.39
CA GLU A 55 2.11 -72.61 -65.78
C GLU A 55 0.84 -71.78 -66.04
N GLY A 56 0.96 -70.67 -66.78
CA GLY A 56 -0.16 -69.77 -67.11
C GLY A 56 -0.49 -68.76 -66.00
N GLU A 57 0.37 -68.62 -65.00
CA GLU A 57 0.19 -67.69 -63.89
C GLU A 57 1.23 -66.55 -63.89
N ASP A 58 0.86 -65.40 -63.33
CA ASP A 58 1.80 -64.30 -63.10
C ASP A 58 2.41 -64.39 -61.69
N PHE A 59 3.73 -64.50 -61.62
CA PHE A 59 4.46 -64.56 -60.35
C PHE A 59 4.41 -63.24 -59.56
N ILE A 60 4.42 -62.11 -60.26
CA ILE A 60 4.40 -60.75 -59.69
C ILE A 60 3.36 -59.93 -60.45
N GLN A 61 2.47 -59.28 -59.71
CA GLN A 61 1.50 -58.33 -60.23
C GLN A 61 1.66 -56.97 -59.53
N CYS A 62 1.31 -55.90 -60.24
CA CYS A 62 1.30 -54.55 -59.69
C CYS A 62 0.13 -54.42 -58.72
N GLY A 63 0.38 -54.00 -57.48
CA GLY A 63 -0.66 -53.76 -56.47
C GLY A 63 -1.65 -52.66 -56.86
N TYR A 64 -1.22 -51.71 -57.70
CA TYR A 64 -2.05 -50.60 -58.16
C TYR A 64 -3.03 -51.01 -59.27
N CYS A 65 -2.54 -51.58 -60.37
CA CYS A 65 -3.36 -51.88 -61.55
C CYS A 65 -3.62 -53.37 -61.80
N GLY A 66 -3.07 -54.26 -60.97
CA GLY A 66 -3.20 -55.72 -61.11
C GLY A 66 -2.42 -56.33 -62.28
N LEU A 67 -1.75 -55.52 -63.10
CA LEU A 67 -1.05 -55.99 -64.30
C LEU A 67 0.25 -56.75 -63.97
N PRO A 68 0.67 -57.71 -64.81
CA PRO A 68 1.89 -58.47 -64.58
C PRO A 68 3.16 -57.61 -64.60
N VAL A 69 4.05 -57.87 -63.65
CA VAL A 69 5.32 -57.15 -63.48
C VAL A 69 6.49 -58.08 -63.75
N ARG A 70 7.50 -57.56 -64.44
CA ARG A 70 8.77 -58.23 -64.74
C ARG A 70 9.93 -57.54 -64.05
N TYR A 71 11.06 -58.24 -63.96
CA TYR A 71 12.29 -57.72 -63.34
C TYR A 71 13.43 -57.64 -64.36
N ARG A 72 14.03 -56.46 -64.52
CA ARG A 72 15.15 -56.22 -65.44
C ARG A 72 16.47 -56.30 -64.68
N ALA A 73 17.47 -56.91 -65.31
CA ALA A 73 18.84 -56.92 -64.80
C ALA A 73 19.46 -55.52 -64.86
N ARG A 74 20.40 -55.24 -63.95
CA ARG A 74 21.30 -54.09 -64.07
C ARG A 74 22.08 -54.20 -65.38
N SER A 75 22.26 -53.07 -66.06
CA SER A 75 23.10 -52.91 -67.23
C SER A 75 24.11 -51.77 -67.01
N ALA A 76 25.04 -51.56 -67.95
CA ALA A 76 25.99 -50.46 -67.90
C ALA A 76 25.31 -49.07 -67.87
N THR A 77 24.06 -48.97 -68.36
CA THR A 77 23.32 -47.71 -68.49
C THR A 77 22.02 -47.66 -67.68
N SER A 78 21.62 -48.75 -67.01
CA SER A 78 20.36 -48.82 -66.26
C SER A 78 20.49 -49.69 -65.01
N ARG A 79 19.89 -49.28 -63.90
CA ARG A 79 19.80 -50.10 -62.69
C ARG A 79 18.83 -51.29 -62.88
N ALA A 80 18.92 -52.28 -61.98
CA ALA A 80 17.92 -53.33 -61.92
C ALA A 80 16.61 -52.73 -61.42
N ALA A 81 15.48 -53.05 -62.07
CA ALA A 81 14.21 -52.42 -61.78
C ALA A 81 13.04 -53.35 -62.13
N PHE A 82 11.95 -53.19 -61.37
CA PHE A 82 10.65 -53.69 -61.78
C PHE A 82 10.11 -52.85 -62.94
N TYR A 83 9.37 -53.49 -63.83
CA TYR A 83 8.68 -52.82 -64.93
C TYR A 83 7.47 -53.66 -65.32
N HIS A 84 6.43 -53.01 -65.82
CA HIS A 84 5.24 -53.72 -66.30
C HIS A 84 5.57 -54.52 -67.56
N LYS A 85 4.96 -55.70 -67.71
CA LYS A 85 5.01 -56.43 -68.98
C LYS A 85 4.28 -55.60 -70.03
N HIS A 86 4.93 -55.31 -71.16
CA HIS A 86 4.26 -54.64 -72.27
C HIS A 86 3.11 -55.53 -72.78
N ILE A 87 1.89 -55.02 -72.72
CA ILE A 87 0.67 -55.63 -73.25
C ILE A 87 0.18 -54.71 -74.38
N PRO A 88 0.30 -55.12 -75.66
CA PRO A 88 0.01 -54.28 -76.82
C PRO A 88 -1.44 -53.78 -76.90
N GLU A 89 -2.37 -54.43 -76.20
CA GLU A 89 -3.81 -54.15 -76.27
C GLU A 89 -4.30 -53.06 -75.29
N LEU A 90 -3.40 -52.47 -74.49
CA LEU A 90 -3.73 -51.37 -73.57
C LEU A 90 -3.31 -50.03 -74.18
N ASP A 91 -4.25 -49.34 -74.83
CA ASP A 91 -4.00 -48.10 -75.59
C ASP A 91 -3.65 -46.88 -74.69
N GLU A 92 -4.02 -46.90 -73.40
CA GLU A 92 -3.61 -45.90 -72.40
C GLU A 92 -3.37 -46.59 -71.04
N VAL A 93 -2.24 -46.28 -70.39
CA VAL A 93 -1.89 -46.85 -69.09
C VAL A 93 -1.94 -45.79 -67.99
N ASP A 94 -3.03 -45.81 -67.21
CA ASP A 94 -3.28 -44.91 -66.08
C ASP A 94 -2.58 -45.35 -64.78
N CYS A 95 -1.45 -46.05 -64.87
CA CYS A 95 -0.69 -46.53 -63.72
C CYS A 95 0.58 -45.69 -63.54
N PRO A 96 0.76 -44.97 -62.41
CA PRO A 96 1.94 -44.10 -62.19
C PRO A 96 3.27 -44.88 -62.12
N PHE A 97 3.19 -46.20 -61.93
CA PHE A 97 4.32 -47.11 -61.90
C PHE A 97 4.65 -47.72 -63.27
N HIS A 98 3.86 -47.43 -64.32
CA HIS A 98 4.15 -47.90 -65.68
C HIS A 98 5.30 -47.11 -66.33
N SER A 99 6.09 -47.76 -67.20
CA SER A 99 7.21 -47.10 -67.89
C SER A 99 6.74 -46.03 -68.88
N ASP A 100 5.54 -46.22 -69.41
CA ASP A 100 4.93 -45.37 -70.45
C ASP A 100 3.93 -44.36 -69.85
N TYR A 101 3.91 -44.21 -68.53
CA TYR A 101 3.11 -43.19 -67.86
C TYR A 101 3.72 -41.80 -68.10
N HIS A 102 2.94 -40.92 -68.72
CA HIS A 102 3.37 -39.58 -69.12
C HIS A 102 2.81 -38.45 -68.22
N GLY A 103 2.01 -38.78 -67.21
CA GLY A 103 1.52 -37.80 -66.23
C GLY A 103 2.59 -37.40 -65.22
N ASP A 104 2.34 -36.32 -64.48
CA ASP A 104 3.18 -35.97 -63.33
C ASP A 104 3.10 -37.10 -62.30
N PHE A 105 4.25 -37.51 -61.77
CA PHE A 105 4.27 -38.48 -60.68
C PHE A 105 3.74 -37.79 -59.42
N ALA A 106 2.62 -38.30 -58.90
CA ALA A 106 1.75 -37.58 -57.96
C ALA A 106 2.29 -37.45 -56.52
N PHE A 107 3.54 -37.81 -56.24
CA PHE A 107 4.08 -37.87 -54.87
C PHE A 107 5.38 -37.09 -54.73
N THR A 108 5.41 -36.17 -53.76
CA THR A 108 6.60 -35.49 -53.23
C THR A 108 7.35 -36.40 -52.25
N GLU A 109 8.65 -36.15 -52.03
CA GLU A 109 9.49 -36.97 -51.12
C GLU A 109 8.90 -37.14 -49.71
N ALA A 110 8.25 -36.10 -49.18
CA ALA A 110 7.55 -36.17 -47.90
C ALA A 110 6.34 -37.12 -47.95
N GLU A 111 5.49 -37.01 -48.98
CA GLU A 111 4.37 -37.92 -49.21
C GLU A 111 4.85 -39.36 -49.47
N MET A 112 6.04 -39.54 -50.04
CA MET A 112 6.63 -40.86 -50.23
C MET A 112 6.96 -41.54 -48.89
N HIS A 113 7.58 -40.79 -47.97
CA HIS A 113 7.91 -41.29 -46.64
C HIS A 113 6.64 -41.57 -45.82
N GLU A 114 5.63 -40.72 -45.96
CA GLU A 114 4.33 -40.93 -45.33
C GLU A 114 3.65 -42.21 -45.81
N THR A 115 3.58 -42.40 -47.13
CA THR A 115 2.97 -43.59 -47.74
C THR A 115 3.73 -44.87 -47.37
N GLN A 116 5.06 -44.81 -47.24
CA GLN A 116 5.88 -45.94 -46.80
C GLN A 116 5.61 -46.34 -45.35
N TRP A 117 5.56 -45.37 -44.45
CA TRP A 117 5.25 -45.65 -43.05
C TRP A 117 3.82 -46.20 -42.93
N HIS A 118 2.85 -45.57 -43.58
CA HIS A 118 1.46 -46.01 -43.58
C HIS A 118 1.33 -47.46 -44.07
N PHE A 119 1.98 -47.80 -45.19
CA PHE A 119 2.02 -49.17 -45.70
C PHE A 119 2.70 -50.16 -44.75
N ARG A 120 3.90 -49.85 -44.26
CA ARG A 120 4.65 -50.78 -43.41
C ARG A 120 3.93 -51.01 -42.09
N THR A 121 3.44 -49.95 -41.48
CA THR A 121 2.74 -49.98 -40.21
C THR A 121 1.43 -50.76 -40.32
N LYS A 122 0.59 -50.54 -41.34
CA LYS A 122 -0.67 -51.29 -41.47
C LYS A 122 -0.45 -52.80 -41.63
N HIS A 123 0.56 -53.18 -42.43
CA HIS A 123 0.90 -54.59 -42.65
C HIS A 123 1.58 -55.23 -41.45
N PHE A 124 2.43 -54.49 -40.73
CA PHE A 124 3.02 -54.91 -39.47
C PHE A 124 1.93 -55.22 -38.44
N ILE A 125 1.05 -54.24 -38.17
CA ILE A 125 -0.04 -54.38 -37.19
C ILE A 125 -0.94 -55.55 -37.56
N ALA A 126 -1.34 -55.66 -38.84
CA ALA A 126 -2.14 -56.79 -39.29
C ALA A 126 -1.42 -58.15 -39.12
N GLY A 127 -0.09 -58.19 -39.27
CA GLY A 127 0.74 -59.35 -38.96
C GLY A 127 0.68 -59.71 -37.47
N THR A 128 0.98 -58.75 -36.59
CA THR A 128 0.94 -58.92 -35.13
C THR A 128 -0.44 -59.35 -34.65
N LEU A 129 -1.51 -58.76 -35.18
CA LEU A 129 -2.89 -59.13 -34.84
C LEU A 129 -3.24 -60.57 -35.27
N ARG A 130 -2.68 -61.08 -36.37
CA ARG A 130 -2.91 -62.48 -36.82
C ARG A 130 -2.25 -63.51 -35.90
N GLU A 131 -1.20 -63.10 -35.20
CA GLU A 131 -0.47 -63.93 -34.24
C GLU A 131 -1.09 -63.90 -32.84
N SER A 132 -1.99 -62.95 -32.58
CA SER A 132 -2.67 -62.81 -31.28
C SER A 132 -3.82 -63.81 -31.10
N ASP A 133 -3.80 -64.52 -29.98
CA ASP A 133 -4.88 -65.44 -29.57
C ASP A 133 -6.19 -64.72 -29.20
N GLN A 134 -6.15 -63.39 -29.04
CA GLN A 134 -7.31 -62.58 -28.67
C GLN A 134 -8.10 -62.09 -29.89
N ILE A 135 -7.59 -62.31 -31.10
CA ILE A 135 -8.15 -61.78 -32.35
C ILE A 135 -8.62 -62.90 -33.26
N LYS A 136 -9.78 -62.72 -33.90
CA LYS A 136 -10.24 -63.64 -34.94
C LYS A 136 -9.38 -63.45 -36.19
N ARG A 137 -8.40 -64.31 -36.40
CA ARG A 137 -7.44 -64.24 -37.52
C ARG A 137 -8.10 -63.98 -38.89
N ASP A 138 -9.21 -64.65 -39.19
CA ASP A 138 -9.91 -64.53 -40.48
C ASP A 138 -10.71 -63.23 -40.64
N SER A 139 -10.93 -62.49 -39.55
CA SER A 139 -11.63 -61.19 -39.58
C SER A 139 -10.73 -60.03 -40.01
N ILE A 140 -9.41 -60.21 -40.00
CA ILE A 140 -8.43 -59.14 -40.23
C ILE A 140 -8.45 -58.74 -41.71
N GLN A 141 -8.81 -57.49 -41.97
CA GLN A 141 -8.93 -56.93 -43.29
C GLN A 141 -8.14 -55.63 -43.38
N VAL A 142 -7.12 -55.62 -44.24
CA VAL A 142 -6.37 -54.39 -44.56
C VAL A 142 -7.04 -53.74 -45.75
N GLU A 143 -7.36 -52.45 -45.62
CA GLU A 143 -7.87 -51.64 -46.74
C GLU A 143 -9.12 -52.21 -47.43
N LYS A 144 -10.09 -52.72 -46.66
CA LYS A 144 -11.38 -53.19 -47.21
C LYS A 144 -12.52 -52.27 -46.85
N PHE A 145 -13.53 -52.22 -47.72
CA PHE A 145 -14.72 -51.41 -47.50
C PHE A 145 -15.59 -52.01 -46.39
N VAL A 146 -15.86 -51.19 -45.38
CA VAL A 146 -16.89 -51.40 -44.37
C VAL A 146 -18.14 -50.64 -44.82
N PHE A 147 -19.26 -51.34 -44.95
CA PHE A 147 -20.54 -50.79 -45.39
C PHE A 147 -21.47 -50.62 -44.20
N ALA A 148 -22.21 -49.51 -44.17
CA ALA A 148 -23.23 -49.30 -43.16
C ALA A 148 -24.33 -50.37 -43.25
N GLU A 149 -24.62 -51.06 -42.15
CA GLU A 149 -25.66 -52.09 -42.09
C GLU A 149 -27.08 -51.48 -42.09
N LYS A 150 -27.23 -50.25 -41.58
CA LYS A 150 -28.52 -49.57 -41.39
C LYS A 150 -28.85 -48.59 -42.51
N GLY A 151 -29.31 -49.09 -43.66
CA GLY A 151 -30.35 -48.49 -44.53
C GLY A 151 -30.18 -47.06 -45.10
N THR A 152 -29.15 -46.29 -44.75
CA THR A 152 -28.94 -44.93 -45.28
C THR A 152 -27.81 -44.90 -46.29
N SER A 153 -28.19 -44.93 -47.57
CA SER A 153 -27.43 -44.42 -48.75
C SER A 153 -25.94 -44.73 -48.81
N LYS A 154 -25.47 -45.78 -49.52
CA LYS A 154 -24.08 -45.94 -50.05
C LYS A 154 -22.91 -45.37 -49.20
N LYS A 155 -23.02 -45.33 -47.87
CA LYS A 155 -22.00 -44.77 -46.98
C LYS A 155 -21.11 -45.94 -46.59
N TRP A 156 -19.88 -45.86 -47.06
CA TRP A 156 -18.83 -46.81 -46.76
C TRP A 156 -17.61 -46.04 -46.25
N ARG A 157 -16.80 -46.74 -45.48
CA ARG A 157 -15.44 -46.31 -45.12
C ARG A 157 -14.49 -47.45 -45.44
N LYS A 158 -13.24 -47.09 -45.69
CA LYS A 158 -12.15 -48.04 -45.95
C LYS A 158 -11.11 -47.77 -44.86
N PRO A 159 -11.27 -48.34 -43.65
CA PRO A 159 -10.25 -48.21 -42.62
C PRO A 159 -8.95 -48.87 -43.09
N ASP A 160 -7.83 -48.45 -42.50
CA ASP A 160 -6.53 -49.04 -42.82
C ASP A 160 -6.49 -50.51 -42.37
N ILE A 161 -7.06 -50.79 -41.20
CA ILE A 161 -7.22 -52.14 -40.67
C ILE A 161 -8.59 -52.27 -40.02
N TYR A 162 -9.31 -53.34 -40.36
CA TYR A 162 -10.50 -53.81 -39.66
C TYR A 162 -10.24 -55.19 -39.07
N PHE A 163 -10.76 -55.46 -37.87
CA PHE A 163 -10.70 -56.79 -37.26
C PHE A 163 -11.75 -56.96 -36.15
N GLU A 164 -11.92 -58.20 -35.70
CA GLU A 164 -12.77 -58.57 -34.56
C GLU A 164 -11.97 -59.28 -33.49
N ASP A 165 -12.21 -58.94 -32.23
CA ASP A 165 -11.71 -59.74 -31.11
C ASP A 165 -12.52 -61.02 -30.93
N THR A 166 -12.03 -61.93 -30.07
CA THR A 166 -12.72 -63.18 -29.73
C THR A 166 -14.03 -62.97 -28.96
N ASN A 167 -14.24 -61.79 -28.36
CA ASN A 167 -15.48 -61.41 -27.68
C ASN A 167 -16.56 -60.85 -28.63
N GLY A 168 -16.22 -60.63 -29.91
CA GLY A 168 -17.12 -60.09 -30.92
C GLY A 168 -17.12 -58.57 -31.03
N ASN A 169 -16.22 -57.86 -30.34
CA ASN A 169 -16.01 -56.44 -30.52
C ASN A 169 -15.33 -56.18 -31.87
N ARG A 170 -15.89 -55.24 -32.63
CA ARG A 170 -15.36 -54.81 -33.92
C ARG A 170 -14.43 -53.62 -33.73
N PHE A 171 -13.32 -53.60 -34.44
CA PHE A 171 -12.33 -52.53 -34.38
C PHE A 171 -11.98 -52.03 -35.78
N ALA A 172 -11.70 -50.73 -35.85
CA ALA A 172 -11.10 -50.09 -37.01
C ALA A 172 -9.87 -49.30 -36.54
N ILE A 173 -8.73 -49.48 -37.20
CA ILE A 173 -7.54 -48.65 -37.00
C ILE A 173 -7.41 -47.72 -38.19
N GLU A 174 -7.20 -46.44 -37.90
CA GLU A 174 -6.88 -45.40 -38.86
C GLU A 174 -5.51 -44.82 -38.50
N LEU A 175 -4.55 -44.93 -39.42
CA LEU A 175 -3.19 -44.45 -39.25
C LEU A 175 -3.12 -42.99 -39.67
N ILE A 176 -2.58 -42.14 -38.79
CA ILE A 176 -2.39 -40.71 -39.07
C ILE A 176 -0.93 -40.34 -38.95
N GLN A 177 -0.36 -39.79 -40.02
CA GLN A 177 0.99 -39.24 -39.98
C GLN A 177 1.01 -37.74 -40.25
N GLY A 178 0.22 -37.25 -41.20
CA GLY A 178 0.10 -35.84 -41.51
C GLY A 178 -1.07 -35.11 -40.82
N TRP A 179 -1.43 -33.99 -41.43
CA TRP A 179 -2.64 -33.25 -41.13
C TRP A 179 -3.84 -33.91 -41.81
N LEU A 180 -4.99 -33.94 -41.13
CA LEU A 180 -6.26 -34.45 -41.63
C LEU A 180 -7.36 -33.44 -41.29
N ASP A 181 -8.28 -33.19 -42.21
CA ASP A 181 -9.36 -32.23 -41.96
C ASP A 181 -10.22 -32.66 -40.75
N PRO A 182 -10.42 -31.80 -39.73
CA PRO A 182 -11.29 -32.07 -38.59
C PRO A 182 -12.71 -32.53 -38.95
N GLU A 183 -13.27 -32.06 -40.08
CA GLU A 183 -14.57 -32.51 -40.57
C GLU A 183 -14.52 -33.99 -41.01
N ILE A 184 -13.41 -34.43 -41.62
CA ILE A 184 -13.19 -35.82 -42.00
C ILE A 184 -13.07 -36.70 -40.76
N ILE A 185 -12.34 -36.24 -39.74
CA ILE A 185 -12.19 -36.95 -38.46
C ILE A 185 -13.58 -37.13 -37.83
N HIS A 186 -14.33 -36.04 -37.68
CA HIS A 186 -15.68 -36.09 -37.12
C HIS A 186 -16.60 -37.04 -37.93
N ALA A 187 -16.59 -36.94 -39.26
CA ALA A 187 -17.42 -37.79 -40.12
C ALA A 187 -17.02 -39.27 -40.08
N ARG A 188 -15.75 -39.60 -39.76
CA ARG A 188 -15.28 -40.97 -39.55
C ARG A 188 -15.68 -41.48 -38.16
N GLU A 189 -15.46 -40.69 -37.11
CA GLU A 189 -15.90 -41.03 -35.75
C GLU A 189 -17.40 -41.34 -35.70
N GLN A 190 -18.23 -40.47 -36.28
CA GLN A 190 -19.68 -40.69 -36.32
C GLN A 190 -20.09 -41.93 -37.12
N PHE A 191 -19.35 -42.26 -38.19
CA PHE A 191 -19.63 -43.47 -38.97
C PHE A 191 -19.33 -44.73 -38.15
N PHE A 192 -18.12 -44.85 -37.60
CA PHE A 192 -17.72 -46.05 -36.86
C PHE A 192 -18.51 -46.21 -35.56
N LEU A 193 -18.80 -45.09 -34.86
CA LEU A 193 -19.66 -45.11 -33.68
C LEU A 193 -21.09 -45.59 -34.02
N GLY A 194 -21.66 -45.11 -35.13
CA GLY A 194 -23.00 -45.51 -35.59
C GLY A 194 -23.10 -46.99 -36.00
N GLU A 195 -22.00 -47.56 -36.46
CA GLU A 195 -21.87 -48.98 -36.81
C GLU A 195 -21.35 -49.84 -35.64
N GLU A 196 -21.24 -49.30 -34.43
CA GLU A 196 -20.75 -50.03 -33.24
C GLU A 196 -19.37 -50.67 -33.50
N ILE A 197 -18.48 -49.91 -34.14
CA ILE A 197 -17.08 -50.26 -34.41
C ILE A 197 -16.19 -49.35 -33.58
N ASN A 198 -15.30 -49.95 -32.79
CA ASN A 198 -14.34 -49.24 -31.96
C ASN A 198 -13.22 -48.66 -32.83
N LEU A 199 -13.25 -47.34 -33.04
CA LEU A 199 -12.25 -46.63 -33.81
C LEU A 199 -11.00 -46.31 -32.97
N ILE A 200 -9.83 -46.70 -33.45
CA ILE A 200 -8.53 -46.35 -32.87
C ILE A 200 -7.80 -45.48 -33.88
N TRP A 201 -7.66 -44.19 -33.54
CA TRP A 201 -6.77 -43.29 -34.25
C TRP A 201 -5.35 -43.53 -33.77
N LEU A 202 -4.48 -43.98 -34.66
CA LEU A 202 -3.11 -44.35 -34.35
C LEU A 202 -2.12 -43.45 -35.09
N PHE A 203 -1.47 -42.57 -34.34
CA PHE A 203 -0.59 -41.56 -34.88
C PHE A 203 0.84 -42.08 -35.07
N SER A 204 1.53 -41.59 -36.09
CA SER A 204 2.99 -41.70 -36.17
C SER A 204 3.68 -40.76 -35.17
N GLU A 205 4.98 -40.95 -34.95
CA GLU A 205 5.80 -40.00 -34.19
C GLU A 205 5.88 -38.62 -34.86
N ALA A 206 5.79 -38.56 -36.19
CA ALA A 206 5.89 -37.32 -36.97
C ALA A 206 4.54 -36.60 -37.17
N ARG A 207 3.58 -36.83 -36.25
CA ARG A 207 2.20 -36.34 -36.32
C ARG A 207 2.03 -34.82 -36.31
N SER A 208 0.88 -34.35 -36.78
CA SER A 208 0.42 -32.98 -36.56
C SER A 208 -0.20 -32.80 -35.17
N ASP A 209 0.38 -31.93 -34.34
CA ASP A 209 -0.11 -31.61 -33.00
C ASP A 209 -1.57 -31.12 -32.99
N SER A 210 -1.96 -30.31 -33.98
CA SER A 210 -3.33 -29.78 -34.07
C SER A 210 -4.38 -30.89 -34.12
N ILE A 211 -4.15 -31.88 -34.97
CA ILE A 211 -5.06 -33.02 -35.14
C ILE A 211 -4.97 -33.99 -33.97
N PHE A 212 -3.77 -34.14 -33.44
CA PHE A 212 -3.54 -34.94 -32.25
C PHE A 212 -4.37 -34.43 -31.04
N TYR A 213 -4.34 -33.12 -30.78
CA TYR A 213 -5.14 -32.52 -29.71
C TYR A 213 -6.64 -32.53 -30.03
N TYR A 214 -7.03 -32.30 -31.29
CA TYR A 214 -8.42 -32.42 -31.70
C TYR A 214 -8.99 -33.83 -31.46
N ILE A 215 -8.23 -34.88 -31.73
CA ILE A 215 -8.67 -36.25 -31.43
C ILE A 215 -8.73 -36.47 -29.92
N MET A 216 -7.67 -36.10 -29.19
CA MET A 216 -7.59 -36.26 -27.73
C MET A 216 -8.75 -35.59 -27.00
N TYR A 217 -9.03 -34.32 -27.26
CA TYR A 217 -10.03 -33.53 -26.53
C TYR A 217 -11.40 -33.51 -27.22
N GLY A 218 -11.44 -33.87 -28.50
CA GLY A 218 -12.64 -33.85 -29.32
C GLY A 218 -13.03 -32.50 -29.87
N THR A 219 -14.26 -32.45 -30.40
CA THR A 219 -14.84 -31.22 -30.96
C THR A 219 -14.99 -30.09 -29.95
N ALA A 220 -14.75 -30.37 -28.66
CA ALA A 220 -14.74 -29.37 -27.59
C ALA A 220 -13.50 -28.47 -27.64
N LEU A 221 -12.38 -28.95 -28.20
CA LEU A 221 -11.12 -28.22 -28.21
C LEU A 221 -10.28 -28.57 -29.46
N GLU A 222 -10.07 -27.58 -30.33
CA GLU A 222 -9.34 -27.75 -31.59
C GLU A 222 -7.81 -27.69 -31.45
N ALA A 223 -7.31 -27.28 -30.29
CA ALA A 223 -5.90 -27.13 -29.99
C ALA A 223 -5.61 -27.52 -28.52
N HIS A 224 -4.34 -27.51 -28.12
CA HIS A 224 -3.99 -27.66 -26.71
C HIS A 224 -4.59 -26.52 -25.87
N PRO A 225 -5.21 -26.80 -24.71
CA PRO A 225 -5.82 -25.75 -23.89
C PRO A 225 -4.76 -24.80 -23.35
N GLU A 226 -5.06 -23.49 -23.34
CA GLU A 226 -4.12 -22.48 -22.83
C GLU A 226 -4.09 -22.44 -21.29
N SER A 227 -5.11 -23.02 -20.63
CA SER A 227 -5.22 -23.05 -19.18
C SER A 227 -6.05 -24.23 -18.68
N PHE A 228 -5.86 -24.61 -17.41
CA PHE A 228 -6.69 -25.61 -16.73
C PHE A 228 -8.18 -25.21 -16.72
N ALA A 229 -8.50 -23.93 -16.54
CA ALA A 229 -9.87 -23.44 -16.54
C ALA A 229 -10.57 -23.65 -17.89
N GLU A 230 -9.86 -23.43 -19.00
CA GLU A 230 -10.38 -23.73 -20.33
C GLU A 230 -10.66 -25.23 -20.48
N PHE A 231 -9.68 -26.07 -20.12
CA PHE A 231 -9.82 -27.53 -20.15
C PHE A 231 -11.03 -28.00 -19.33
N GLU A 232 -11.15 -27.57 -18.07
CA GLU A 232 -12.23 -27.93 -17.17
C GLU A 232 -13.60 -27.50 -17.72
N SER A 233 -13.69 -26.30 -18.28
CA SER A 233 -14.97 -25.78 -18.80
C SER A 233 -15.49 -26.53 -20.02
N LYS A 234 -14.60 -27.04 -20.88
CA LYS A 234 -14.96 -27.60 -22.19
C LYS A 234 -14.86 -29.13 -22.25
N VAL A 235 -13.96 -29.75 -21.49
CA VAL A 235 -13.52 -31.14 -21.72
C VAL A 235 -13.67 -32.05 -20.49
N LYS A 236 -14.06 -31.52 -19.32
CA LYS A 236 -14.14 -32.28 -18.04
C LYS A 236 -14.94 -33.59 -18.09
N ASP A 237 -15.90 -33.70 -18.99
CA ASP A 237 -16.82 -34.83 -19.08
C ASP A 237 -16.40 -35.87 -20.13
N ILE A 238 -15.28 -35.65 -20.84
CA ILE A 238 -14.80 -36.43 -21.98
C ILE A 238 -13.56 -37.24 -21.57
N GLN A 239 -13.45 -38.48 -22.05
CA GLN A 239 -12.22 -39.26 -21.93
C GLN A 239 -11.16 -38.77 -22.93
N CYS A 240 -10.04 -38.27 -22.41
CA CYS A 240 -9.00 -37.63 -23.20
C CYS A 240 -7.82 -38.57 -23.45
N ASN A 241 -7.90 -39.36 -24.52
CA ASN A 241 -6.83 -40.29 -24.90
C ASN A 241 -6.52 -40.12 -26.39
N ALA A 242 -5.25 -40.13 -26.75
CA ALA A 242 -4.80 -40.26 -28.13
C ALA A 242 -3.67 -41.28 -28.21
N PHE A 243 -3.60 -42.04 -29.30
CA PHE A 243 -2.70 -43.18 -29.39
C PHE A 243 -1.59 -42.95 -30.40
N VAL A 244 -0.35 -43.24 -30.04
CA VAL A 244 0.82 -43.08 -30.90
C VAL A 244 1.50 -44.44 -31.07
N PHE A 245 1.85 -44.78 -32.30
CA PHE A 245 2.66 -45.95 -32.61
C PHE A 245 4.09 -45.52 -32.88
N SER A 246 4.85 -45.46 -31.78
CA SER A 246 6.26 -45.10 -31.77
C SER A 246 7.16 -46.25 -32.20
N GLN A 247 8.44 -45.94 -32.42
CA GLN A 247 9.47 -46.96 -32.62
C GLN A 247 9.58 -47.88 -31.39
N GLU A 248 9.43 -47.33 -30.17
CA GLU A 248 9.43 -48.12 -28.94
C GLU A 248 8.25 -49.10 -28.90
N ALA A 249 7.05 -48.65 -29.30
CA ALA A 249 5.87 -49.50 -29.41
C ALA A 249 6.04 -50.60 -30.47
N LEU A 250 6.68 -50.30 -31.61
CA LEU A 250 7.02 -51.28 -32.65
C LEU A 250 7.95 -52.36 -32.11
N ASP A 251 9.08 -51.96 -31.51
CA ASP A 251 10.10 -52.88 -31.00
C ASP A 251 9.49 -53.80 -29.93
N LYS A 252 8.72 -53.22 -29.00
CA LYS A 252 8.03 -53.97 -27.96
C LYS A 252 6.97 -54.93 -28.51
N SER A 253 6.26 -54.53 -29.57
CA SER A 253 5.29 -55.41 -30.23
C SER A 253 5.97 -56.60 -30.91
N GLN A 254 7.15 -56.40 -31.48
CA GLN A 254 7.95 -57.49 -32.07
C GLN A 254 8.48 -58.46 -31.02
N GLU A 255 8.94 -57.94 -29.88
CA GLU A 255 9.50 -58.77 -28.81
C GLU A 255 8.45 -59.61 -28.09
N SER A 256 7.26 -59.03 -27.85
CA SER A 256 6.19 -59.66 -27.08
C SER A 256 5.22 -60.49 -27.92
N GLY A 257 5.06 -60.17 -29.21
CA GLY A 257 4.00 -60.72 -30.05
C GLY A 257 2.61 -60.10 -29.80
N GLU A 258 2.50 -59.11 -28.91
CA GLU A 258 1.26 -58.36 -28.68
C GLU A 258 1.32 -56.99 -29.34
N PHE A 259 0.16 -56.43 -29.67
CA PHE A 259 0.09 -55.10 -30.28
C PHE A 259 0.13 -54.01 -29.19
N TYR A 260 1.31 -53.42 -29.02
CA TYR A 260 1.56 -52.29 -28.12
C TYR A 260 1.46 -50.94 -28.84
N PHE A 261 1.01 -49.92 -28.13
CA PHE A 261 1.03 -48.52 -28.56
C PHE A 261 1.05 -47.60 -27.34
N GLU A 262 1.39 -46.33 -27.55
CA GLU A 262 1.42 -45.34 -26.48
C GLU A 262 0.06 -44.65 -26.34
N ALA A 263 -0.51 -44.67 -25.14
CA ALA A 263 -1.63 -43.83 -24.76
C ALA A 263 -1.10 -42.52 -24.18
N HIS A 264 -1.50 -41.42 -24.80
CA HIS A 264 -1.19 -40.07 -24.39
C HIS A 264 -2.43 -39.40 -23.82
N PHE A 265 -2.29 -38.66 -22.72
CA PHE A 265 -3.44 -38.13 -21.95
C PHE A 265 -3.04 -36.93 -21.07
N PRO A 266 -3.99 -36.06 -20.68
CA PRO A 266 -3.76 -35.03 -19.67
C PRO A 266 -3.63 -35.66 -18.28
N GLU A 267 -2.62 -35.26 -17.54
CA GLU A 267 -2.39 -35.63 -16.15
C GLU A 267 -2.68 -34.43 -15.24
N PHE A 268 -3.24 -34.68 -14.06
CA PHE A 268 -3.68 -33.62 -13.14
C PHE A 268 -2.92 -33.72 -11.83
N ASP A 269 -2.19 -32.65 -11.50
CA ASP A 269 -1.48 -32.53 -10.23
C ASP A 269 -2.14 -31.48 -9.34
N PHE A 270 -2.24 -31.79 -8.06
CA PHE A 270 -2.80 -30.88 -7.07
C PHE A 270 -1.70 -30.16 -6.31
N LYS A 271 -1.58 -28.84 -6.55
CA LYS A 271 -0.65 -27.97 -5.83
C LYS A 271 -1.27 -27.55 -4.49
N SER A 272 -0.96 -28.31 -3.45
CA SER A 272 -1.55 -28.14 -2.12
C SER A 272 -1.24 -26.81 -1.44
N THR A 273 -0.09 -26.19 -1.75
CA THR A 273 0.31 -24.90 -1.15
C THR A 273 -0.49 -23.74 -1.72
N GLU A 274 -0.63 -23.71 -3.05
CA GLU A 274 -1.28 -22.64 -3.80
C GLU A 274 -2.79 -22.89 -4.02
N LEU A 275 -3.28 -24.09 -3.71
CA LEU A 275 -4.67 -24.52 -3.86
C LEU A 275 -5.19 -24.38 -5.30
N PHE A 276 -4.46 -24.95 -6.26
CA PHE A 276 -4.93 -25.07 -7.64
C PHE A 276 -4.52 -26.40 -8.27
N LEU A 277 -5.17 -26.73 -9.38
CA LEU A 277 -4.85 -27.90 -10.20
C LEU A 277 -3.99 -27.48 -11.39
N GLU A 278 -2.88 -28.18 -11.56
CA GLU A 278 -2.03 -28.07 -12.75
C GLU A 278 -2.34 -29.23 -13.69
N MET A 279 -2.30 -28.95 -14.99
CA MET A 279 -2.41 -29.98 -16.02
C MET A 279 -1.04 -30.15 -16.68
N SER A 280 -0.58 -31.39 -16.71
CA SER A 280 0.58 -31.83 -17.47
C SER A 280 0.16 -32.86 -18.51
N TYR A 281 1.14 -33.38 -19.24
CA TYR A 281 0.92 -34.35 -20.30
C TYR A 281 1.62 -35.66 -19.95
N GLY A 282 0.85 -36.74 -19.90
CA GLY A 282 1.31 -38.08 -19.61
C GLY A 282 1.34 -38.97 -20.85
N CYS A 283 2.22 -39.98 -20.81
CA CYS A 283 2.31 -41.04 -21.80
C CYS A 283 2.48 -42.38 -21.08
N GLN A 284 1.76 -43.41 -21.52
CA GLN A 284 1.86 -44.76 -21.02
C GLN A 284 1.79 -45.78 -22.16
N MET A 285 2.67 -46.78 -22.14
CA MET A 285 2.61 -47.90 -23.08
C MET A 285 1.47 -48.85 -22.70
N VAL A 286 0.60 -49.18 -23.65
CA VAL A 286 -0.62 -49.99 -23.44
C VAL A 286 -0.76 -51.04 -24.55
N VAL A 287 -1.54 -52.08 -24.29
CA VAL A 287 -1.97 -53.07 -25.29
C VAL A 287 -3.44 -52.90 -25.65
N LEU A 288 -3.86 -53.53 -26.75
CA LEU A 288 -5.26 -53.51 -27.19
C LEU A 288 -6.24 -53.96 -26.08
N SER A 289 -5.86 -54.94 -25.26
CA SER A 289 -6.70 -55.45 -24.16
C SER A 289 -6.82 -54.48 -22.97
N ASP A 290 -5.95 -53.47 -22.88
CA ASP A 290 -6.05 -52.43 -21.86
C ASP A 290 -7.11 -51.38 -22.21
N LEU A 291 -7.59 -51.36 -23.46
CA LEU A 291 -8.60 -50.40 -23.90
C LEU A 291 -9.94 -50.70 -23.24
N ILE A 292 -10.47 -49.70 -22.57
CA ILE A 292 -11.85 -49.67 -22.10
C ILE A 292 -12.71 -49.19 -23.26
N LEU A 293 -13.60 -50.07 -23.71
CA LEU A 293 -14.54 -49.79 -24.77
C LEU A 293 -15.67 -48.91 -24.21
N SER A 294 -15.65 -47.63 -24.56
CA SER A 294 -16.64 -46.65 -24.08
C SER A 294 -17.77 -46.47 -25.09
N PRO A 295 -19.03 -46.45 -24.65
CA PRO A 295 -20.15 -46.09 -25.51
C PRO A 295 -20.23 -44.57 -25.82
N GLU A 296 -19.39 -43.73 -25.18
CA GLU A 296 -19.53 -42.27 -25.25
C GLU A 296 -18.92 -41.65 -26.52
N ARG A 297 -17.77 -42.13 -27.02
CA ARG A 297 -17.15 -41.60 -28.25
C ARG A 297 -16.09 -42.53 -28.86
N LEU A 298 -14.98 -42.76 -28.16
CA LEU A 298 -13.84 -43.57 -28.59
C LEU A 298 -13.36 -44.47 -27.44
N PRO A 299 -12.70 -45.61 -27.73
CA PRO A 299 -11.97 -46.38 -26.74
C PRO A 299 -10.90 -45.53 -26.03
N TYR A 300 -10.67 -45.82 -24.76
CA TYR A 300 -9.66 -45.13 -23.97
C TYR A 300 -8.88 -46.11 -23.09
N ALA A 301 -7.61 -45.83 -22.79
CA ALA A 301 -6.83 -46.63 -21.85
C ALA A 301 -6.83 -46.04 -20.44
N ILE A 302 -6.77 -44.70 -20.36
CA ILE A 302 -6.66 -43.97 -19.09
C ILE A 302 -7.96 -43.23 -18.79
N ASN A 303 -8.53 -43.46 -17.61
CA ASN A 303 -9.77 -42.81 -17.16
C ASN A 303 -9.50 -41.40 -16.63
N THR A 304 -9.26 -40.48 -17.56
CA THR A 304 -8.98 -39.06 -17.29
C THR A 304 -10.10 -38.34 -16.54
N LYS A 305 -11.37 -38.69 -16.79
CA LYS A 305 -12.52 -38.12 -16.07
C LYS A 305 -12.50 -38.44 -14.58
N ALA A 306 -12.24 -39.70 -14.23
CA ALA A 306 -12.13 -40.11 -12.83
C ALA A 306 -10.92 -39.49 -12.14
N ALA A 307 -9.78 -39.40 -12.84
CA ALA A 307 -8.57 -38.74 -12.33
C ALA A 307 -8.81 -37.26 -12.01
N LEU A 308 -9.43 -36.52 -12.92
CA LEU A 308 -9.80 -35.12 -12.73
C LEU A 308 -10.74 -34.94 -11.52
N HIS A 309 -11.80 -35.74 -11.46
CA HIS A 309 -12.78 -35.66 -10.38
C HIS A 309 -12.15 -35.94 -9.01
N GLY A 310 -11.26 -36.95 -8.92
CA GLY A 310 -10.51 -37.23 -7.69
C GLY A 310 -9.69 -36.01 -7.23
N LYS A 311 -8.99 -35.36 -8.16
CA LYS A 311 -8.19 -34.16 -7.85
C LYS A 311 -9.02 -32.93 -7.50
N GLN A 312 -10.19 -32.75 -8.11
CA GLN A 312 -11.15 -31.71 -7.73
C GLN A 312 -11.69 -31.91 -6.30
N GLN A 313 -11.92 -33.17 -5.89
CA GLN A 313 -12.32 -33.49 -4.52
C GLN A 313 -11.20 -33.18 -3.52
N GLU A 314 -9.94 -33.53 -3.84
CA GLU A 314 -8.78 -33.16 -3.03
C GLU A 314 -8.66 -31.64 -2.86
N LEU A 315 -8.79 -30.87 -3.95
CA LEU A 315 -8.76 -29.41 -3.92
C LEU A 315 -9.89 -28.84 -3.04
N SER A 316 -11.12 -29.32 -3.24
CA SER A 316 -12.29 -28.85 -2.48
C SER A 316 -12.11 -29.10 -0.99
N ALA A 317 -11.65 -30.28 -0.60
CA ALA A 317 -11.37 -30.61 0.79
C ALA A 317 -10.27 -29.71 1.39
N ALA A 318 -9.21 -29.41 0.64
CA ALA A 318 -8.13 -28.55 1.09
C ALA A 318 -8.58 -27.07 1.27
N ILE A 319 -9.45 -26.57 0.38
CA ILE A 319 -10.07 -25.25 0.52
C ILE A 319 -10.93 -25.19 1.78
N GLU A 320 -11.76 -26.20 2.03
CA GLU A 320 -12.58 -26.29 3.24
C GLU A 320 -11.71 -26.35 4.50
N GLU A 321 -10.64 -27.15 4.50
CA GLU A 321 -9.71 -27.25 5.63
C GLU A 321 -9.00 -25.91 5.90
N LYS A 322 -8.55 -25.21 4.86
CA LYS A 322 -7.96 -23.87 5.00
C LYS A 322 -8.97 -22.89 5.61
N ALA A 323 -10.18 -22.86 5.07
CA ALA A 323 -11.23 -21.98 5.56
C ALA A 323 -11.60 -22.27 7.03
N GLN A 324 -11.65 -23.55 7.42
CA GLN A 324 -11.86 -23.94 8.83
C GLN A 324 -10.70 -23.49 9.73
N ARG A 325 -9.44 -23.64 9.28
CA ARG A 325 -8.27 -23.17 10.04
C ARG A 325 -8.28 -21.65 10.23
N GLU A 326 -8.58 -20.89 9.17
CA GLU A 326 -8.70 -19.43 9.23
C GLU A 326 -9.83 -19.00 10.18
N SER A 327 -10.98 -19.67 10.12
CA SER A 327 -12.09 -19.46 11.05
C SER A 327 -11.69 -19.70 12.51
N GLN A 328 -11.01 -20.80 12.81
CA GLN A 328 -10.54 -21.10 14.17
C GLN A 328 -9.55 -20.04 14.69
N GLN A 329 -8.63 -19.57 13.83
CA GLN A 329 -7.69 -18.51 14.15
C GLN A 329 -8.41 -17.17 14.42
N ALA A 330 -9.37 -16.81 13.58
CA ALA A 330 -10.18 -15.60 13.74
C ALA A 330 -10.97 -15.62 15.06
N VAL A 331 -11.66 -16.73 15.37
CA VAL A 331 -12.37 -16.89 16.66
C VAL A 331 -11.43 -16.76 17.85
N LYS A 332 -10.24 -17.37 17.78
CA LYS A 332 -9.21 -17.26 18.83
C LYS A 332 -8.75 -15.80 18.99
N ARG A 333 -8.52 -15.09 17.88
CA ARG A 333 -8.11 -13.68 17.89
C ARG A 333 -9.20 -12.78 18.48
N ILE A 334 -10.47 -12.98 18.10
CA ILE A 334 -11.60 -12.24 18.67
C ILE A 334 -11.64 -12.42 20.19
N LYS A 335 -11.51 -13.65 20.70
CA LYS A 335 -11.49 -13.91 22.15
C LYS A 335 -10.34 -13.17 22.86
N GLN A 336 -9.14 -13.18 22.29
CA GLN A 336 -7.99 -12.46 22.84
C GLN A 336 -8.21 -10.94 22.87
N LEU A 337 -8.79 -10.37 21.81
CA LEU A 337 -9.11 -8.95 21.74
C LEU A 337 -10.17 -8.56 22.77
N LEU A 338 -11.18 -9.40 23.00
CA LEU A 338 -12.17 -9.18 24.04
C LEU A 338 -11.56 -9.20 25.44
N GLU A 339 -10.69 -10.15 25.74
CA GLU A 339 -9.94 -10.20 27.00
C GLU A 339 -9.07 -8.94 27.17
N GLN A 340 -8.42 -8.47 26.10
CA GLN A 340 -7.61 -7.26 26.13
C GLN A 340 -8.46 -6.01 26.41
N ILE A 341 -9.65 -5.90 25.79
CA ILE A 341 -10.61 -4.81 26.04
C ILE A 341 -11.04 -4.83 27.51
N ALA A 342 -11.45 -6.00 28.02
CA ALA A 342 -11.90 -6.16 29.39
C ALA A 342 -10.81 -5.79 30.41
N LEU A 343 -9.60 -6.32 30.23
CA LEU A 343 -8.45 -6.07 31.13
C LEU A 343 -8.08 -4.58 31.18
N ARG A 344 -7.95 -3.93 30.01
CA ARG A 344 -7.63 -2.49 29.93
C ARG A 344 -8.76 -1.63 30.50
N GLY A 345 -10.01 -2.06 30.32
CA GLY A 345 -11.18 -1.42 30.90
C GLY A 345 -11.13 -1.41 32.44
N GLU A 346 -10.82 -2.56 33.03
CA GLU A 346 -10.66 -2.76 34.47
C GLU A 346 -9.49 -1.95 35.05
N GLN A 347 -8.34 -1.94 34.37
CA GLN A 347 -7.14 -1.19 34.79
C GLN A 347 -7.29 0.32 34.65
N GLY A 348 -8.28 0.79 33.88
CA GLY A 348 -8.49 2.20 33.66
C GLY A 348 -7.66 2.83 32.53
N GLU A 349 -6.92 2.00 31.80
CA GLU A 349 -5.99 2.41 30.72
C GLU A 349 -6.65 2.46 29.35
N LEU A 350 -7.89 1.97 29.24
CA LEU A 350 -8.63 2.00 27.99
C LEU A 350 -9.03 3.45 27.63
N ALA A 351 -8.71 3.87 26.40
CA ALA A 351 -9.14 5.13 25.81
C ALA A 351 -10.07 4.88 24.60
N LEU A 352 -10.89 5.88 24.24
CA LEU A 352 -11.85 5.76 23.14
C LEU A 352 -11.21 5.41 21.77
N PRO A 353 -10.06 6.01 21.38
CA PRO A 353 -9.40 5.63 20.13
C PRO A 353 -8.94 4.16 20.13
N THR A 354 -8.43 3.68 21.26
CA THR A 354 -7.99 2.29 21.43
C THR A 354 -9.17 1.32 21.35
N LEU A 355 -10.29 1.63 22.02
CA LEU A 355 -11.50 0.80 21.93
C LEU A 355 -12.03 0.73 20.48
N THR A 356 -11.99 1.86 19.76
CA THR A 356 -12.43 1.92 18.35
C THR A 356 -11.53 1.05 17.46
N HIS A 357 -10.22 1.12 17.66
CA HIS A 357 -9.26 0.30 16.91
C HIS A 357 -9.47 -1.20 17.16
N LEU A 358 -9.53 -1.62 18.42
CA LEU A 358 -9.74 -3.03 18.79
C LEU A 358 -11.11 -3.55 18.30
N SER A 359 -12.15 -2.71 18.31
CA SER A 359 -13.45 -3.03 17.71
C SER A 359 -13.37 -3.21 16.20
N GLY A 360 -12.54 -2.42 15.52
CA GLY A 360 -12.27 -2.55 14.08
C GLY A 360 -11.62 -3.90 13.77
N GLU A 361 -10.55 -4.25 14.50
CA GLU A 361 -9.88 -5.56 14.34
C GLU A 361 -10.84 -6.74 14.58
N ILE A 362 -11.72 -6.65 15.58
CA ILE A 362 -12.74 -7.69 15.81
C ILE A 362 -13.67 -7.83 14.60
N THR A 363 -14.06 -6.71 13.98
CA THR A 363 -14.96 -6.70 12.82
C THR A 363 -14.29 -7.37 11.62
N GLU A 364 -13.03 -7.06 11.33
CA GLU A 364 -12.25 -7.70 10.26
C GLU A 364 -12.09 -9.21 10.49
N CYS A 365 -11.85 -9.63 11.74
CA CYS A 365 -11.78 -11.05 12.06
C CYS A 365 -13.11 -11.77 11.81
N PHE A 366 -14.25 -11.11 11.97
CA PHE A 366 -15.57 -11.72 11.79
C PHE A 366 -15.86 -12.17 10.35
N ASP A 367 -15.19 -11.60 9.35
CA ASP A 367 -15.34 -11.99 7.94
C ASP A 367 -14.88 -13.42 7.68
N TYR A 368 -13.95 -13.92 8.50
CA TYR A 368 -13.39 -15.26 8.40
C TYR A 368 -14.11 -16.29 9.28
N VAL A 369 -15.08 -15.89 10.10
CA VAL A 369 -15.75 -16.78 11.07
C VAL A 369 -16.81 -17.66 10.37
N LEU A 370 -16.47 -18.93 10.21
CA LEU A 370 -17.33 -19.99 9.68
C LEU A 370 -17.87 -20.87 10.82
N LEU A 371 -18.64 -20.26 11.73
CA LEU A 371 -19.38 -20.99 12.77
C LEU A 371 -20.83 -21.23 12.34
N GLY A 372 -21.48 -22.21 12.95
CA GLY A 372 -22.93 -22.36 12.84
C GLY A 372 -23.65 -21.07 13.28
N CYS A 373 -24.83 -20.80 12.71
CA CYS A 373 -25.55 -19.54 12.93
C CYS A 373 -25.69 -19.20 14.43
N ASP A 374 -26.06 -20.18 15.26
CA ASP A 374 -26.27 -19.99 16.70
C ASP A 374 -24.97 -19.61 17.45
N GLU A 375 -23.85 -20.23 17.11
CA GLU A 375 -22.55 -19.97 17.75
C GLU A 375 -21.96 -18.63 17.31
N ARG A 376 -22.12 -18.29 16.02
CA ARG A 376 -21.72 -16.99 15.47
C ARG A 376 -22.50 -15.86 16.13
N ASP A 377 -23.81 -16.03 16.29
CA ASP A 377 -24.69 -15.06 16.95
C ASP A 377 -24.34 -14.89 18.43
N LEU A 378 -24.00 -15.99 19.13
CA LEU A 378 -23.55 -15.93 20.51
C LEU A 378 -22.25 -15.11 20.62
N LEU A 379 -21.27 -15.37 19.76
CA LEU A 379 -20.00 -14.62 19.75
C LEU A 379 -20.24 -13.13 19.48
N LEU A 380 -21.09 -12.80 18.51
CA LEU A 380 -21.46 -11.43 18.18
C LEU A 380 -22.14 -10.71 19.35
N LYS A 381 -23.04 -11.39 20.07
CA LYS A 381 -23.67 -10.86 21.29
C LYS A 381 -22.63 -10.53 22.36
N VAL A 382 -21.68 -11.43 22.61
CA VAL A 382 -20.62 -11.21 23.62
C VAL A 382 -19.74 -10.01 23.24
N VAL A 383 -19.39 -9.88 21.96
CA VAL A 383 -18.62 -8.74 21.42
C VAL A 383 -19.35 -7.43 21.65
N HIS A 384 -20.61 -7.33 21.23
CA HIS A 384 -21.42 -6.13 21.43
C HIS A 384 -21.60 -5.77 22.90
N GLN A 385 -21.85 -6.76 23.76
CA GLN A 385 -21.99 -6.53 25.20
C GLN A 385 -20.72 -5.96 25.83
N THR A 386 -19.56 -6.52 25.48
CA THR A 386 -18.26 -6.10 26.03
C THR A 386 -17.90 -4.67 25.59
N ILE A 387 -18.03 -4.38 24.30
CA ILE A 387 -17.73 -3.05 23.75
C ILE A 387 -18.68 -1.99 24.33
N ASN A 388 -19.98 -2.27 24.39
CA ASN A 388 -20.95 -1.33 24.94
C ASN A 388 -20.72 -1.06 26.43
N ARG A 389 -20.40 -2.09 27.22
CA ARG A 389 -20.08 -1.94 28.65
C ARG A 389 -18.91 -0.97 28.86
N GLU A 390 -17.81 -1.14 28.11
CA GLU A 390 -16.65 -0.26 28.25
C GLU A 390 -16.89 1.14 27.70
N LYS A 391 -17.67 1.27 26.62
CA LYS A 391 -18.09 2.58 26.11
C LYS A 391 -18.85 3.38 27.17
N VAL A 392 -19.82 2.77 27.85
CA VAL A 392 -20.57 3.41 28.95
C VAL A 392 -19.63 3.83 30.08
N ARG A 393 -18.67 2.97 30.47
CA ARG A 393 -17.67 3.32 31.50
C ARG A 393 -16.80 4.52 31.11
N LEU A 394 -16.38 4.61 29.84
CA LEU A 394 -15.60 5.75 29.34
C LEU A 394 -16.42 7.04 29.37
N GLU A 395 -17.68 7.00 28.93
CA GLU A 395 -18.59 8.14 28.99
C GLU A 395 -18.82 8.62 30.44
N GLU A 396 -18.98 7.70 31.40
CA GLU A 396 -19.09 8.04 32.82
C GLU A 396 -17.82 8.68 33.39
N ARG A 397 -16.64 8.14 33.03
CA ARG A 397 -15.34 8.73 33.45
C ARG A 397 -15.17 10.13 32.89
N GLN A 398 -15.50 10.34 31.61
CA GLN A 398 -15.44 11.65 30.98
C GLN A 398 -16.39 12.64 31.68
N ARG A 399 -17.66 12.27 31.89
CA ARG A 399 -18.62 13.11 32.62
C ARG A 399 -18.16 13.43 34.03
N LYS A 400 -17.53 12.47 34.73
CA LYS A 400 -16.95 12.70 36.06
C LYS A 400 -15.80 13.70 36.01
N ALA A 401 -14.90 13.58 35.03
CA ALA A 401 -13.79 14.51 34.83
C ALA A 401 -14.31 15.93 34.52
N GLU A 402 -15.30 16.06 33.64
CA GLU A 402 -15.98 17.32 33.31
C GLU A 402 -16.58 17.96 34.58
N ARG A 403 -17.30 17.18 35.40
CA ARG A 403 -17.84 17.66 36.69
C ARG A 403 -16.75 18.14 37.65
N ILE A 404 -15.61 17.45 37.72
CA ILE A 404 -14.49 17.83 38.60
C ILE A 404 -13.84 19.14 38.11
N ALA A 405 -13.59 19.25 36.80
CA ALA A 405 -13.06 20.48 36.19
C ALA A 405 -14.02 21.65 36.42
N HIS A 406 -15.31 21.44 36.17
CA HIS A 406 -16.37 22.43 36.41
C HIS A 406 -16.42 22.88 37.88
N ALA A 407 -16.31 21.94 38.83
CA ALA A 407 -16.26 22.25 40.26
C ALA A 407 -14.98 23.02 40.67
N LYS A 408 -13.87 22.85 39.95
CA LYS A 408 -12.65 23.64 40.16
C LYS A 408 -12.86 25.10 39.73
N GLU A 409 -13.48 25.32 38.57
CA GLU A 409 -13.83 26.66 38.09
C GLU A 409 -14.82 27.38 39.03
N LEU A 410 -15.87 26.68 39.50
CA LEU A 410 -16.81 27.24 40.48
C LEU A 410 -16.13 27.60 41.82
N ARG A 411 -15.08 26.87 42.22
CA ARG A 411 -14.25 27.27 43.36
C ARG A 411 -13.50 28.57 43.08
N GLY A 412 -12.93 28.76 41.89
CA GLY A 412 -12.32 30.03 41.47
C GLY A 412 -13.30 31.20 41.59
N LEU A 413 -14.51 31.05 41.03
CA LEU A 413 -15.59 32.04 41.13
C LEU A 413 -15.95 32.37 42.58
N ARG A 414 -16.03 31.36 43.46
CA ARG A 414 -16.32 31.57 44.89
C ARG A 414 -15.30 32.48 45.55
N HIS A 415 -14.01 32.32 45.25
CA HIS A 415 -12.96 33.17 45.83
C HIS A 415 -13.14 34.64 45.42
N GLN A 416 -13.48 34.89 44.15
CA GLN A 416 -13.76 36.25 43.65
C GLN A 416 -14.96 36.90 44.35
N ILE A 417 -16.05 36.14 44.53
CA ILE A 417 -17.25 36.61 45.25
C ILE A 417 -16.94 36.93 46.72
N VAL A 418 -16.16 36.08 47.40
CA VAL A 418 -15.76 36.29 48.79
C VAL A 418 -14.87 37.53 48.92
N TYR A 419 -13.94 37.73 47.99
CA TYR A 419 -13.11 38.93 47.92
C TYR A 419 -13.95 40.20 47.86
N VAL A 420 -14.85 40.30 46.86
CA VAL A 420 -15.74 41.48 46.70
C VAL A 420 -16.58 41.72 47.95
N ARG A 421 -17.16 40.66 48.53
CA ARG A 421 -17.95 40.77 49.77
C ARG A 421 -17.13 41.28 50.96
N ARG A 422 -15.87 40.86 51.09
CA ARG A 422 -14.98 41.30 52.18
C ARG A 422 -14.70 42.79 52.07
N VAL A 423 -14.35 43.27 50.88
CA VAL A 423 -14.05 44.69 50.65
C VAL A 423 -15.29 45.55 50.95
N LEU A 424 -16.49 45.15 50.49
CA LEU A 424 -17.74 45.88 50.74
C LEU A 424 -18.14 46.03 52.22
N ASN A 425 -17.58 45.22 53.11
CA ASN A 425 -17.85 45.28 54.55
C ASN A 425 -16.83 46.15 55.31
N GLN A 426 -15.86 46.75 54.63
CA GLN A 426 -14.86 47.67 55.20
C GLN A 426 -15.28 49.14 54.95
N SER A 427 -14.52 50.11 55.49
CA SER A 427 -14.66 51.51 55.06
C SER A 427 -14.08 51.63 53.65
N VAL A 428 -14.93 51.93 52.67
CA VAL A 428 -14.57 51.95 51.24
C VAL A 428 -14.91 53.31 50.64
N THR A 429 -14.05 53.83 49.79
CA THR A 429 -14.25 55.06 49.03
C THR A 429 -15.10 54.83 47.78
N VAL A 430 -15.64 55.91 47.20
CA VAL A 430 -16.41 55.86 45.95
C VAL A 430 -15.57 55.31 44.78
N GLN A 431 -14.26 55.59 44.77
CA GLN A 431 -13.34 55.08 43.77
C GLN A 431 -13.16 53.57 43.88
N GLU A 432 -12.91 53.05 45.08
CA GLU A 432 -12.76 51.61 45.32
C GLU A 432 -14.04 50.83 45.01
N LEU A 433 -15.23 51.41 45.28
CA LEU A 433 -16.51 50.81 44.87
C LEU A 433 -16.68 50.76 43.33
N THR A 434 -16.16 51.77 42.64
CA THR A 434 -16.18 51.82 41.17
C THR A 434 -15.26 50.74 40.60
N ASP A 435 -14.06 50.58 41.16
CA ASP A 435 -13.10 49.57 40.73
C ASP A 435 -13.62 48.14 41.02
N LEU A 436 -14.28 47.93 42.17
CA LEU A 436 -14.96 46.67 42.49
C LEU A 436 -16.09 46.33 41.50
N ARG A 437 -16.82 47.34 41.01
CA ARG A 437 -17.90 47.14 40.03
C ARG A 437 -17.35 46.65 38.70
N TYR A 438 -16.24 47.21 38.22
CA TYR A 438 -15.58 46.75 37.01
C TYR A 438 -15.00 45.35 37.18
N HIS A 439 -14.30 45.09 38.29
CA HIS A 439 -13.80 43.76 38.63
C HIS A 439 -14.91 42.69 38.60
N LEU A 440 -16.08 43.00 39.17
CA LEU A 440 -17.19 42.06 39.20
C LEU A 440 -17.81 41.83 37.81
N ALA A 441 -17.79 42.83 36.94
CA ALA A 441 -18.23 42.69 35.55
C ALA A 441 -17.27 41.79 34.74
N ASP A 442 -15.96 41.92 34.95
CA ASP A 442 -14.95 41.06 34.33
C ASP A 442 -15.09 39.61 34.82
N VAL A 443 -15.25 39.41 36.14
CA VAL A 443 -15.53 38.09 36.72
C VAL A 443 -16.80 37.46 36.14
N MET A 444 -17.85 38.24 35.90
CA MET A 444 -19.07 37.74 35.26
C MET A 444 -18.85 37.32 33.80
N SER A 445 -17.97 38.02 33.07
CA SER A 445 -17.60 37.69 31.70
C SER A 445 -16.76 36.42 31.65
N ASP A 446 -15.69 36.35 32.44
CA ASP A 446 -14.73 35.25 32.46
C ASP A 446 -15.39 33.91 32.84
N TYR A 447 -16.33 33.95 33.79
CA TYR A 447 -17.05 32.76 34.25
C TYR A 447 -18.39 32.54 33.54
N ARG A 448 -18.71 33.27 32.46
CA ARG A 448 -20.03 33.20 31.80
C ARG A 448 -20.42 31.79 31.37
N ASN A 449 -19.50 31.05 30.75
CA ASN A 449 -19.74 29.69 30.27
C ASN A 449 -19.91 28.71 31.43
N VAL A 450 -19.13 28.87 32.51
CA VAL A 450 -19.23 28.07 33.73
C VAL A 450 -20.58 28.32 34.40
N ILE A 451 -21.03 29.57 34.54
CA ILE A 451 -22.28 29.94 35.19
C ILE A 451 -23.51 29.48 34.38
N SER A 452 -23.41 29.44 33.05
CA SER A 452 -24.51 29.06 32.15
C SER A 452 -24.58 27.56 31.81
N SER A 453 -23.59 26.77 32.21
CA SER A 453 -23.62 25.32 32.07
C SER A 453 -24.79 24.70 32.86
N ASP A 454 -25.33 23.62 32.31
CA ASP A 454 -26.29 22.70 32.95
C ASP A 454 -25.78 22.07 34.26
N LEU A 455 -24.47 22.03 34.47
CA LEU A 455 -23.83 21.59 35.70
C LEU A 455 -23.80 22.67 36.80
N SER A 456 -24.22 23.91 36.51
CA SER A 456 -24.19 25.04 37.42
C SER A 456 -25.55 25.40 38.00
N SER A 457 -25.57 25.78 39.29
CA SER A 457 -26.77 26.31 39.93
C SER A 457 -27.02 27.77 39.54
N PRO A 458 -28.28 28.18 39.31
CA PRO A 458 -28.65 29.59 39.09
C PRO A 458 -28.25 30.53 40.25
N ILE A 459 -27.91 29.98 41.42
CA ILE A 459 -27.54 30.74 42.61
C ILE A 459 -26.29 31.62 42.40
N TRP A 460 -25.34 31.20 41.56
CA TRP A 460 -24.12 31.96 41.28
C TRP A 460 -24.44 33.30 40.61
N ARG A 461 -25.31 33.29 39.60
CA ARG A 461 -25.79 34.51 38.93
C ARG A 461 -26.53 35.43 39.90
N ARG A 462 -27.37 34.85 40.77
CA ARG A 462 -28.10 35.62 41.80
C ARG A 462 -27.16 36.31 42.79
N TYR A 463 -26.11 35.63 43.25
CA TYR A 463 -25.12 36.21 44.17
C TYR A 463 -24.35 37.37 43.54
N LEU A 464 -23.91 37.22 42.29
CA LEU A 464 -23.20 38.29 41.57
C LEU A 464 -24.08 39.54 41.40
N ASN A 465 -25.34 39.36 41.01
CA ASN A 465 -26.30 40.47 40.91
C ASN A 465 -26.54 41.16 42.26
N THR A 466 -26.66 40.40 43.34
CA THR A 466 -26.85 40.96 44.70
C THR A 466 -25.64 41.81 45.13
N LEU A 467 -24.42 41.41 44.76
CA LEU A 467 -23.22 42.20 45.04
C LEU A 467 -23.17 43.49 44.22
N LEU A 468 -23.56 43.44 42.93
CA LEU A 468 -23.68 44.65 42.09
C LEU A 468 -24.70 45.65 42.66
N GLU A 469 -25.85 45.17 43.13
CA GLU A 469 -26.86 46.01 43.78
C GLU A 469 -26.32 46.66 45.06
N LYS A 470 -25.59 45.90 45.89
CA LYS A 470 -24.96 46.43 47.11
C LYS A 470 -23.89 47.49 46.82
N ILE A 471 -23.04 47.24 45.82
CA ILE A 471 -22.06 48.22 45.34
C ILE A 471 -22.79 49.52 44.94
N GLY A 472 -23.82 49.41 44.08
CA GLY A 472 -24.59 50.57 43.63
C GLY A 472 -25.24 51.35 44.77
N ALA A 473 -25.80 50.66 45.76
CA ALA A 473 -26.41 51.29 46.94
C ALA A 473 -25.40 52.06 47.80
N GLN A 474 -24.23 51.46 48.09
CA GLN A 474 -23.16 52.12 48.83
C GLN A 474 -22.55 53.30 48.06
N THR A 475 -22.33 53.17 46.75
CA THR A 475 -21.85 54.26 45.89
C THR A 475 -22.81 55.45 45.94
N THR A 476 -24.12 55.19 45.86
CA THR A 476 -25.15 56.23 45.92
C THR A 476 -25.16 56.94 47.28
N SER A 477 -24.93 56.20 48.38
CA SER A 477 -24.87 56.78 49.72
C SER A 477 -23.68 57.71 49.91
N LEU A 478 -22.48 57.27 49.49
CA LEU A 478 -21.24 58.04 49.64
C LEU A 478 -21.16 59.22 48.66
N ALA A 479 -21.83 59.13 47.52
CA ALA A 479 -21.85 60.20 46.52
C ALA A 479 -22.66 61.44 46.94
N LYS A 480 -23.53 61.35 47.96
CA LYS A 480 -24.37 62.47 48.41
C LYS A 480 -23.56 63.66 48.93
N ASP A 481 -22.39 63.38 49.52
CA ASP A 481 -21.54 64.39 50.15
C ASP A 481 -20.43 64.90 49.21
N LEU A 482 -20.40 64.44 47.95
CA LEU A 482 -19.41 64.86 46.96
C LEU A 482 -19.75 66.23 46.33
N PRO A 483 -18.73 67.05 46.01
CA PRO A 483 -18.95 68.28 45.26
C PRO A 483 -19.45 67.99 43.84
N LYS A 484 -20.04 69.00 43.19
CA LYS A 484 -20.35 68.90 41.75
C LYS A 484 -19.05 68.85 40.93
N PRO A 485 -18.96 68.01 39.88
CA PRO A 485 -17.78 67.95 39.02
C PRO A 485 -17.49 69.31 38.38
N VAL A 486 -16.32 69.87 38.64
CA VAL A 486 -15.84 71.11 38.01
C VAL A 486 -15.19 70.78 36.67
N ALA A 487 -15.42 71.55 35.60
CA ALA A 487 -14.85 71.26 34.28
C ALA A 487 -13.32 71.08 34.30
N ILE A 488 -12.80 70.05 33.61
CA ILE A 488 -11.37 69.66 33.61
C ILE A 488 -10.46 70.85 33.27
N TRP A 489 -10.83 71.66 32.27
CA TRP A 489 -10.05 72.84 31.86
C TRP A 489 -9.91 73.86 33.00
N ARG A 490 -10.96 74.04 33.83
CA ARG A 490 -10.96 74.97 34.95
C ARG A 490 -10.08 74.45 36.08
N ILE A 491 -10.21 73.17 36.45
CA ILE A 491 -9.32 72.52 37.43
C ILE A 491 -7.86 72.66 36.99
N THR A 492 -7.59 72.38 35.72
CA THR A 492 -6.23 72.46 35.15
C THR A 492 -5.66 73.88 35.22
N ASN A 493 -6.44 74.89 34.82
CA ASN A 493 -6.01 76.29 34.86
C ASN A 493 -5.81 76.79 36.30
N ASP A 494 -6.72 76.47 37.20
CA ASP A 494 -6.65 76.88 38.61
C ASP A 494 -5.38 76.29 39.24
N LEU A 495 -5.13 74.99 39.05
CA LEU A 495 -3.92 74.34 39.55
C LEU A 495 -2.65 74.95 38.96
N LEU A 496 -2.56 75.16 37.65
CA LEU A 496 -1.36 75.74 37.01
C LEU A 496 -1.11 77.19 37.43
N SER A 497 -2.15 77.94 37.83
CA SER A 497 -2.03 79.31 38.34
C SER A 497 -1.50 79.40 39.76
N TYR A 498 -1.55 78.31 40.54
CA TYR A 498 -1.12 78.31 41.93
C TYR A 498 0.42 78.39 42.07
N PRO A 499 0.90 79.09 43.11
CA PRO A 499 2.32 79.10 43.45
C PRO A 499 2.79 77.66 43.74
N LEU A 500 4.08 77.42 43.54
CA LEU A 500 4.68 76.09 43.67
C LEU A 500 4.38 75.46 45.04
N GLU A 501 4.47 76.26 46.09
CA GLU A 501 4.24 75.89 47.49
C GLU A 501 2.82 75.38 47.72
N LYS A 502 1.83 75.89 46.97
CA LYS A 502 0.44 75.42 47.04
C LYS A 502 0.21 74.18 46.19
N ARG A 503 0.85 74.08 45.01
CA ARG A 503 0.69 72.89 44.13
C ARG A 503 1.30 71.63 44.72
N ILE A 504 2.33 71.76 45.54
CA ILE A 504 2.98 70.64 46.22
C ILE A 504 2.01 69.86 47.14
N GLN A 505 0.98 70.52 47.66
CA GLN A 505 -0.08 69.87 48.42
C GLN A 505 -0.80 68.75 47.63
N LEU A 506 -0.76 68.74 46.29
CA LEU A 506 -1.33 67.64 45.48
C LEU A 506 -0.73 66.26 45.80
N PHE A 507 0.45 66.23 46.41
CA PHE A 507 1.14 65.01 46.81
C PHE A 507 0.81 64.56 48.22
N GLU A 508 0.10 65.37 49.00
CA GLU A 508 -0.38 65.00 50.33
C GLU A 508 -1.88 64.70 50.27
N VAL A 509 -2.26 63.44 50.51
CA VAL A 509 -3.66 62.98 50.47
C VAL A 509 -4.54 63.74 51.45
N HIS A 510 -3.99 64.15 52.60
CA HIS A 510 -4.72 64.86 53.65
C HIS A 510 -4.61 66.38 53.59
N SER A 511 -3.89 66.93 52.62
CA SER A 511 -3.86 68.39 52.45
C SER A 511 -5.19 68.91 51.92
N PRO A 512 -5.52 70.20 52.15
CA PRO A 512 -6.74 70.80 51.60
C PRO A 512 -6.89 70.62 50.08
N LEU A 513 -5.78 70.73 49.33
CA LEU A 513 -5.79 70.57 47.87
C LEU A 513 -5.87 69.10 47.45
N GLY A 514 -5.20 68.18 48.17
CA GLY A 514 -5.27 66.74 47.94
C GLY A 514 -6.68 66.19 48.19
N ILE A 515 -7.31 66.61 49.27
CA ILE A 515 -8.72 66.27 49.59
C ILE A 515 -9.66 66.81 48.51
N ASP A 516 -9.51 68.08 48.11
CA ASP A 516 -10.36 68.68 47.08
C ASP A 516 -10.25 67.94 45.74
N MET A 517 -9.02 67.63 45.30
CA MET A 517 -8.81 66.87 44.05
C MET A 517 -9.29 65.42 44.15
N SER A 518 -9.11 64.75 45.29
CA SER A 518 -9.66 63.41 45.54
C SER A 518 -11.19 63.40 45.46
N ASN A 519 -11.83 64.42 46.02
CA ASN A 519 -13.27 64.63 45.94
C ASN A 519 -13.73 64.95 44.51
N GLN A 520 -12.97 65.74 43.75
CA GLN A 520 -13.26 65.98 42.33
C GLN A 520 -13.15 64.70 41.49
N VAL A 521 -12.11 63.89 41.70
CA VAL A 521 -11.98 62.58 41.01
C VAL A 521 -13.16 61.67 41.37
N SER A 522 -13.54 61.60 42.65
CA SER A 522 -14.70 60.84 43.10
C SER A 522 -16.02 61.35 42.51
N ALA A 523 -16.18 62.68 42.39
CA ALA A 523 -17.35 63.31 41.78
C ALA A 523 -17.44 62.99 40.27
N TYR A 524 -16.30 63.00 39.56
CA TYR A 524 -16.21 62.57 38.16
C TYR A 524 -16.58 61.10 37.99
N SER A 525 -16.04 60.21 38.81
CA SER A 525 -16.34 58.76 38.76
C SER A 525 -17.83 58.44 38.89
N VAL A 526 -18.60 59.27 39.60
CA VAL A 526 -20.05 59.08 39.79
C VAL A 526 -20.89 59.77 38.71
N ASN A 527 -20.52 61.00 38.32
CA ASN A 527 -21.40 61.89 37.56
C ASN A 527 -20.97 62.10 36.11
N LYS A 528 -19.81 61.58 35.69
CA LYS A 528 -19.22 61.74 34.35
C LYS A 528 -18.86 60.40 33.74
N SER A 529 -18.55 60.39 32.45
CA SER A 529 -18.15 59.16 31.78
C SER A 529 -16.80 58.63 32.31
N PRO A 530 -16.52 57.32 32.19
CA PRO A 530 -15.22 56.76 32.54
C PRO A 530 -14.07 57.41 31.77
N GLN A 531 -14.30 57.81 30.52
CA GLN A 531 -13.32 58.51 29.69
C GLN A 531 -12.97 59.89 30.25
N GLU A 532 -13.97 60.70 30.62
CA GLU A 532 -13.75 62.01 31.24
C GLU A 532 -13.07 61.88 32.62
N THR A 533 -13.42 60.85 33.38
CA THR A 533 -12.78 60.58 34.68
C THR A 533 -11.30 60.24 34.51
N GLN A 534 -10.97 59.42 33.51
CA GLN A 534 -9.58 59.09 33.19
C GLN A 534 -8.82 60.31 32.64
N GLU A 535 -9.47 61.16 31.85
CA GLU A 535 -8.89 62.41 31.36
C GLU A 535 -8.48 63.33 32.52
N LEU A 536 -9.34 63.47 33.54
CA LEU A 536 -9.01 64.24 34.74
C LEU A 536 -7.81 63.65 35.49
N LYS A 537 -7.78 62.33 35.71
CA LYS A 537 -6.64 61.65 36.37
C LYS A 537 -5.33 61.91 35.62
N ASN A 538 -5.34 61.73 34.29
CA ASN A 538 -4.19 61.98 33.44
C ASN A 538 -3.69 63.44 33.54
N LYS A 539 -4.62 64.42 33.62
CA LYS A 539 -4.27 65.83 33.78
C LYS A 539 -3.68 66.15 35.16
N LEU A 540 -4.20 65.54 36.22
CA LEU A 540 -3.62 65.68 37.55
C LEU A 540 -2.20 65.11 37.61
N ASP A 541 -1.96 63.94 37.02
CA ASP A 541 -0.62 63.34 36.95
C ASP A 541 0.36 64.19 36.13
N GLU A 542 -0.11 64.77 35.03
CA GLU A 542 0.68 65.72 34.23
C GLU A 542 1.10 66.94 35.08
N ILE A 543 0.17 67.52 35.84
CA ILE A 543 0.43 68.68 36.70
C ILE A 543 1.38 68.30 37.84
N LYS A 544 1.18 67.14 38.48
CA LYS A 544 2.08 66.60 39.50
C LYS A 544 3.50 66.49 38.94
N ARG A 545 3.67 65.87 37.78
CA ARG A 545 4.98 65.75 37.12
C ARG A 545 5.63 67.11 36.85
N ARG A 546 4.90 68.07 36.30
CA ARG A 546 5.40 69.44 36.07
C ARG A 546 5.81 70.13 37.38
N THR A 547 5.05 69.91 38.44
CA THR A 547 5.29 70.48 39.78
C THR A 547 6.57 69.89 40.39
N LYS A 548 6.75 68.56 40.34
CA LYS A 548 8.00 67.88 40.73
C LYS A 548 9.21 68.49 40.00
N VAL A 549 9.14 68.62 38.68
CA VAL A 549 10.25 69.15 37.87
C VAL A 549 10.57 70.61 38.24
N GLN A 550 9.55 71.45 38.44
CA GLN A 550 9.76 72.84 38.85
C GLN A 550 10.35 72.95 40.26
N PHE A 551 9.91 72.09 41.19
CA PHE A 551 10.48 72.00 42.53
C PHE A 551 11.97 71.63 42.49
N LEU A 552 12.33 70.56 41.78
CA LEU A 552 13.72 70.14 41.63
C LEU A 552 14.57 71.22 40.93
N ASN A 553 14.06 71.88 39.90
CA ASN A 553 14.80 72.96 39.25
C ASN A 553 14.99 74.22 40.11
N LYS A 554 14.08 74.48 41.06
CA LYS A 554 14.17 75.61 41.99
C LYS A 554 15.14 75.31 43.14
N ASN A 555 15.01 74.13 43.75
CA ASN A 555 15.69 73.80 45.00
C ASN A 555 16.95 72.92 44.80
N TRP A 556 17.02 72.16 43.71
CA TRP A 556 18.07 71.16 43.45
C TRP A 556 18.70 71.32 42.05
N LYS A 557 18.81 72.58 41.59
CA LYS A 557 19.23 72.92 40.22
C LYS A 557 20.57 72.27 39.82
N ALA A 558 21.53 72.21 40.75
CA ALA A 558 22.84 71.62 40.51
C ALA A 558 22.75 70.12 40.17
N LEU A 559 21.81 69.38 40.79
CA LEU A 559 21.59 67.95 40.55
C LEU A 559 20.80 67.68 39.26
N MET A 560 20.08 68.67 38.74
CA MET A 560 19.30 68.54 37.51
C MET A 560 20.15 68.74 36.25
N GLY A 561 21.34 69.35 36.37
CA GLY A 561 22.27 69.62 35.27
C GLY A 561 23.30 68.51 35.01
N ASN A 562 24.21 68.76 34.06
CA ASN A 562 25.42 67.95 33.88
C ASN A 562 26.49 68.37 34.91
N TRP A 563 27.43 67.49 35.21
CA TRP A 563 28.57 67.82 36.07
C TRP A 563 29.39 68.98 35.50
N ASP A 564 29.69 69.93 36.38
CA ASP A 564 30.48 71.13 36.12
C ASP A 564 31.72 71.10 37.04
N PRO A 565 32.95 71.01 36.47
CA PRO A 565 34.18 70.94 37.26
C PRO A 565 34.49 72.20 38.09
N GLU A 566 33.81 73.31 37.84
CA GLU A 566 34.02 74.57 38.57
C GLU A 566 32.95 74.81 39.67
N TYR A 567 31.93 73.96 39.78
CA TYR A 567 30.89 74.06 40.80
C TYR A 567 31.22 73.23 42.05
N SER A 568 31.02 73.82 43.24
CA SER A 568 31.16 73.08 44.51
C SER A 568 29.86 72.36 44.87
N TYR A 569 29.87 71.03 44.82
CA TYR A 569 28.70 70.20 45.12
C TYR A 569 28.53 69.84 46.62
N LEU A 570 29.50 70.21 47.47
CA LEU A 570 29.52 69.79 48.88
C LEU A 570 28.24 70.16 49.64
N GLU A 571 27.83 71.43 49.59
CA GLU A 571 26.62 71.90 50.29
C GLU A 571 25.35 71.23 49.75
N THR A 572 25.27 70.99 48.44
CA THR A 572 24.13 70.32 47.82
C THR A 572 23.98 68.88 48.32
N PHE A 573 25.07 68.13 48.40
CA PHE A 573 25.04 66.74 48.88
C PHE A 573 24.82 66.64 50.39
N LEU A 574 25.33 67.59 51.18
CA LEU A 574 25.03 67.67 52.62
C LEU A 574 23.54 67.94 52.86
N GLN A 575 22.96 68.93 52.16
CA GLN A 575 21.53 69.23 52.24
C GLN A 575 20.67 68.02 51.81
N ALA A 576 21.10 67.29 50.78
CA ALA A 576 20.38 66.10 50.34
C ALA A 576 20.50 64.97 51.36
N GLY A 577 21.68 64.78 51.96
CA GLY A 577 21.90 63.82 53.05
C GLY A 577 21.03 64.12 54.27
N ASP A 578 20.99 65.38 54.71
CA ASP A 578 20.14 65.81 55.83
C ASP A 578 18.65 65.54 55.57
N LEU A 579 18.19 65.75 54.32
CA LEU A 579 16.82 65.44 53.91
C LEU A 579 16.54 63.92 53.92
N LEU A 580 17.45 63.13 53.35
CA LEU A 580 17.30 61.66 53.22
C LEU A 580 17.40 60.92 54.56
N CYS A 581 18.01 61.52 55.58
CA CYS A 581 18.17 60.95 56.91
C CYS A 581 16.95 61.16 57.84
N ILE A 582 15.87 61.80 57.38
CA ILE A 582 14.64 61.93 58.17
C ILE A 582 13.93 60.57 58.21
N GLU A 583 13.94 59.91 59.37
CA GLU A 583 13.42 58.54 59.55
C GLU A 583 11.89 58.43 59.52
N GLU A 584 11.18 59.45 60.01
CA GLU A 584 9.70 59.51 60.01
C GLU A 584 9.22 60.75 59.25
N PRO A 585 9.33 60.75 57.91
CA PRO A 585 8.96 61.91 57.11
C PRO A 585 7.43 62.08 57.09
N SER A 586 6.96 63.33 57.02
CA SER A 586 5.57 63.57 56.58
C SER A 586 5.39 63.09 55.14
N GLU A 587 4.16 62.89 54.68
CA GLU A 587 3.85 62.43 53.32
C GLU A 587 4.55 63.29 52.24
N LEU A 588 4.58 64.61 52.42
CA LEU A 588 5.34 65.50 51.56
C LEU A 588 6.85 65.30 51.65
N ILE A 589 7.42 65.23 52.86
CA ILE A 589 8.86 65.05 53.03
C ILE A 589 9.30 63.71 52.42
N GLY A 590 8.49 62.66 52.53
CA GLY A 590 8.76 61.36 51.91
C GLY A 590 8.80 61.46 50.38
N HIS A 591 7.85 62.20 49.78
CA HIS A 591 7.90 62.47 48.34
C HIS A 591 9.11 63.34 47.95
N GLU A 592 9.50 64.31 48.76
CA GLU A 592 10.71 65.12 48.49
C GLU A 592 11.99 64.27 48.57
N GLN A 593 12.09 63.37 49.55
CA GLN A 593 13.16 62.37 49.66
C GLN A 593 13.26 61.53 48.39
N ASP A 594 12.14 60.92 47.95
CA ASP A 594 12.09 60.12 46.71
C ASP A 594 12.56 60.92 45.49
N TRP A 595 12.14 62.19 45.39
CA TRP A 595 12.49 63.02 44.23
C TRP A 595 13.95 63.42 44.21
N VAL A 596 14.52 63.72 45.38
CA VAL A 596 15.94 64.10 45.53
C VAL A 596 16.83 62.88 45.35
N GLU A 597 16.45 61.72 45.88
CA GLU A 597 17.16 60.46 45.64
C GLU A 597 17.18 60.11 44.15
N ASP A 598 16.03 60.19 43.46
CA ASP A 598 15.94 60.00 42.00
C ASP A 598 16.83 61.02 41.24
N ALA A 599 16.86 62.28 41.69
CA ALA A 599 17.71 63.31 41.08
C ALA A 599 19.21 63.04 41.29
N LEU A 600 19.61 62.63 42.49
CA LEU A 600 20.98 62.23 42.83
C LEU A 600 21.44 61.04 41.99
N ASN A 601 20.63 59.97 41.95
CA ASN A 601 20.93 58.78 41.16
C ASN A 601 21.07 59.10 39.67
N LYS A 602 20.21 59.97 39.13
CA LYS A 602 20.33 60.44 37.75
C LYS A 602 21.57 61.30 37.52
N PHE A 603 21.94 62.15 38.48
CA PHE A 603 23.17 62.95 38.40
C PHE A 603 24.41 62.05 38.39
N VAL A 604 24.48 61.07 39.30
CA VAL A 604 25.54 60.05 39.35
C VAL A 604 25.58 59.21 38.06
N GLY A 605 24.43 58.81 37.52
CA GLY A 605 24.37 58.11 36.23
C GLY A 605 24.91 58.93 35.06
N ARG A 606 24.63 60.25 35.03
CA ARG A 606 25.23 61.15 34.02
C ARG A 606 26.75 61.28 34.21
N LEU A 607 27.23 61.30 35.46
CA LEU A 607 28.64 61.31 35.78
C LEU A 607 29.34 60.00 35.32
N ALA A 608 28.70 58.85 35.55
CA ALA A 608 29.19 57.54 35.11
C ALA A 608 29.32 57.46 33.58
N ASN A 609 28.36 58.05 32.85
CA ASN A 609 28.47 58.19 31.40
C ASN A 609 29.68 59.03 30.99
N GLN A 610 29.98 60.13 31.69
CA GLN A 610 31.18 60.92 31.40
C GLN A 610 32.46 60.12 31.65
N VAL A 611 32.53 59.33 32.73
CA VAL A 611 33.65 58.41 32.99
C VAL A 611 33.80 57.41 31.84
N ASN A 612 32.69 56.82 31.39
CA ASN A 612 32.70 55.89 30.25
C ASN A 612 33.13 56.56 28.95
N GLU A 613 32.68 57.79 28.68
CA GLU A 613 33.08 58.55 27.49
C GLU A 613 34.58 58.84 27.48
N TYR A 614 35.14 59.23 28.64
CA TYR A 614 36.58 59.41 28.80
C TYR A 614 37.36 58.10 28.63
N TYR A 615 36.82 56.98 29.15
CA TYR A 615 37.40 55.65 28.98
C TYR A 615 37.46 55.27 27.50
N SER A 616 36.34 55.38 26.79
CA SER A 616 36.28 55.11 25.36
C SER A 616 37.20 56.03 24.56
N ALA A 617 37.35 57.29 24.97
CA ALA A 617 38.30 58.21 24.33
C ALA A 617 39.76 57.84 24.59
N ALA A 618 40.10 57.33 25.78
CA ALA A 618 41.46 56.97 26.16
C ALA A 618 41.92 55.63 25.56
N PHE A 619 41.02 54.63 25.49
CA PHE A 619 41.39 53.25 25.20
C PHE A 619 40.75 52.65 23.95
N GLU A 620 39.57 53.12 23.54
CA GLU A 620 38.79 52.46 22.48
C GLU A 620 38.83 53.23 21.14
N ARG A 621 39.03 54.56 21.17
CA ARG A 621 39.05 55.40 19.97
C ARG A 621 40.45 55.91 19.67
N ALA A 622 41.09 55.32 18.66
CA ALA A 622 42.52 55.45 18.33
C ALA A 622 43.09 56.87 18.08
N TYR A 623 42.31 57.96 18.16
CA TYR A 623 42.78 59.33 17.95
C TYR A 623 42.02 60.40 18.78
N ALA A 624 41.26 60.02 19.80
CA ALA A 624 40.51 61.00 20.61
C ALA A 624 41.45 61.72 21.60
N ARG A 625 41.43 63.06 21.60
CA ARG A 625 42.20 63.87 22.56
C ARG A 625 41.48 63.86 23.91
N VAL A 626 42.12 63.29 24.93
CA VAL A 626 41.63 63.33 26.31
C VAL A 626 42.09 64.60 27.02
N ASP A 627 41.15 65.40 27.53
CA ASP A 627 41.45 66.52 28.43
C ASP A 627 41.84 65.99 29.81
N LYS A 628 43.15 65.93 30.06
CA LYS A 628 43.73 65.37 31.28
C LYS A 628 43.35 66.14 32.55
N ILE A 629 43.14 67.46 32.46
CA ILE A 629 42.79 68.28 33.63
C ILE A 629 41.34 68.01 34.02
N ARG A 630 40.43 68.04 33.03
CA ARG A 630 39.01 67.76 33.28
C ARG A 630 38.77 66.32 33.72
N LEU A 631 39.50 65.35 33.15
CA LEU A 631 39.48 63.96 33.60
C LEU A 631 40.00 63.82 35.03
N GLY A 632 41.10 64.50 35.39
CA GLY A 632 41.60 64.52 36.76
C GLY A 632 40.56 65.04 37.76
N LYS A 633 39.90 66.17 37.45
CA LYS A 633 38.84 66.74 38.30
C LYS A 633 37.65 65.80 38.44
N LEU A 634 37.28 65.12 37.35
CA LEU A 634 36.19 64.14 37.33
C LEU A 634 36.50 62.96 38.26
N LEU A 635 37.72 62.42 38.19
CA LEU A 635 38.13 61.27 39.00
C LEU A 635 38.29 61.64 40.48
N LEU A 636 38.78 62.84 40.81
CA LEU A 636 38.79 63.31 42.21
C LEU A 636 37.37 63.47 42.76
N PHE A 637 36.45 64.02 41.97
CA PHE A 637 35.05 64.14 42.38
C PHE A 637 34.37 62.77 42.50
N TRP A 638 34.69 61.84 41.59
CA TRP A 638 34.24 60.45 41.65
C TRP A 638 34.71 59.75 42.92
N ASP A 639 35.98 59.92 43.31
CA ASP A 639 36.54 59.36 44.54
C ASP A 639 35.87 59.96 45.77
N TRP A 640 35.59 61.26 45.78
CA TRP A 640 34.85 61.90 46.86
C TRP A 640 33.45 61.31 47.03
N LEU A 641 32.73 61.07 45.92
CA LEU A 641 31.43 60.38 45.94
C LEU A 641 31.55 58.92 46.41
N GLU A 642 32.59 58.21 46.00
CA GLU A 642 32.86 56.82 46.40
C GLU A 642 33.10 56.71 47.92
N HIS A 643 33.99 57.55 48.47
CA HIS A 643 34.29 57.59 49.90
C HIS A 643 33.08 58.05 50.73
N GLY A 644 32.28 58.97 50.19
CA GLY A 644 31.04 59.43 50.81
C GLY A 644 29.89 58.42 50.72
N GLY A 645 30.06 57.29 50.02
CA GLY A 645 29.03 56.28 49.85
C GLY A 645 27.88 56.70 48.92
N PHE A 646 28.09 57.65 48.02
CA PHE A 646 27.07 58.19 47.11
C PHE A 646 27.02 57.49 45.73
N LEU A 647 27.91 56.52 45.47
CA LEU A 647 27.95 55.75 44.23
C LEU A 647 27.22 54.41 44.38
N PHE A 648 25.94 54.37 44.00
CA PHE A 648 25.16 53.13 44.01
C PHE A 648 25.04 52.53 42.60
N GLY A 649 25.40 51.25 42.45
CA GLY A 649 25.12 50.47 41.25
C GLY A 649 25.95 50.78 40.00
N GLN A 650 27.08 51.51 40.11
CA GLN A 650 27.92 51.91 38.97
C GLN A 650 29.24 51.10 38.85
N LEU A 651 29.18 49.78 39.07
CA LEU A 651 30.35 48.88 39.11
C LEU A 651 31.26 48.99 37.87
N VAL A 652 30.67 49.00 36.67
CA VAL A 652 31.43 49.06 35.41
C VAL A 652 32.17 50.38 35.25
N SER A 653 31.54 51.50 35.63
CA SER A 653 32.19 52.81 35.55
C SER A 653 33.23 52.99 36.65
N ALA A 654 33.06 52.34 37.81
CA ALA A 654 34.08 52.33 38.86
C ALA A 654 35.35 51.58 38.41
N GLU A 655 35.22 50.42 37.76
CA GLU A 655 36.36 49.69 37.16
C GLU A 655 37.06 50.54 36.09
N LYS A 656 36.29 51.18 35.21
CA LYS A 656 36.81 52.08 34.18
C LYS A 656 37.49 53.32 34.78
N ALA A 657 36.99 53.85 35.90
CA ALA A 657 37.62 54.94 36.63
C ALA A 657 39.00 54.53 37.18
N VAL A 658 39.15 53.29 37.66
CA VAL A 658 40.45 52.73 38.10
C VAL A 658 41.43 52.64 36.94
N GLU A 659 40.98 52.19 35.77
CA GLU A 659 41.83 52.11 34.57
C GLU A 659 42.20 53.51 34.03
N LEU A 660 41.27 54.45 34.02
CA LEU A 660 41.54 55.84 33.66
C LEU A 660 42.53 56.52 34.61
N ARG A 661 42.53 56.16 35.90
CA ARG A 661 43.56 56.60 36.86
C ARG A 661 44.94 56.08 36.47
N LYS A 662 45.07 54.78 36.17
CA LYS A 662 46.33 54.19 35.68
C LYS A 662 46.82 54.91 34.42
N TYR A 663 45.90 55.17 33.48
CA TYR A 663 46.20 55.95 32.27
C TYR A 663 46.73 57.36 32.58
N LEU A 664 46.12 58.11 33.51
CA LEU A 664 46.63 59.42 33.89
C LEU A 664 48.02 59.35 34.52
N SER A 665 48.29 58.34 35.37
CA SER A 665 49.59 58.14 36.02
C SER A 665 50.70 57.80 35.03
N GLU A 666 50.43 56.92 34.04
CA GLU A 666 51.39 56.56 32.99
C GLU A 666 51.72 57.72 32.05
N GLN A 667 50.85 58.72 31.99
CA GLN A 667 50.94 59.88 31.11
C GLN A 667 51.70 61.07 31.74
N ASN A 668 52.41 60.86 32.85
CA ASN A 668 53.17 61.87 33.62
C ASN A 668 52.34 63.14 33.89
N TYR A 669 51.10 62.94 34.33
CA TYR A 669 50.19 64.02 34.67
C TYR A 669 50.56 64.70 36.00
N ASP A 670 50.44 66.02 36.06
CA ASP A 670 50.75 66.83 37.24
C ASP A 670 49.49 67.06 38.09
N GLU A 671 49.35 66.30 39.17
CA GLU A 671 48.21 66.36 40.11
C GLU A 671 48.03 67.73 40.78
N SER A 672 49.07 68.58 40.84
CA SER A 672 48.97 69.92 41.43
C SER A 672 48.05 70.87 40.66
N LYS A 673 47.65 70.49 39.42
CA LYS A 673 46.74 71.25 38.56
C LYS A 673 45.26 70.84 38.68
N VAL A 674 44.95 69.84 39.51
CA VAL A 674 43.56 69.35 39.73
C VAL A 674 42.97 69.87 41.04
N LYS A 675 43.78 69.85 42.11
CA LYS A 675 43.40 70.38 43.43
C LYS A 675 43.06 71.85 43.33
#